data_AF-W9YPZ1-F1
#
_entry.id   AF-W9YPZ1-F1
#
_cell.length_a   1.000
_cell.length_b   1.000
_cell.length_c   1.000
_cell.angle_alpha   90.00
_cell.angle_beta   90.00
_cell.angle_gamma   90.00
#
_symmetry.space_group_name_H-M   'P 1'
#
loop_
_entity.id
_entity.type
_entity.pdbx_description
1 polymer ?
#
loop_
_entity_poly.entity_id
_entity_poly.type
_entity_poly.pdbx_seq_one_letter_code
_entity_poly.pdbx_strand_id
1 'polypeptide(L)'
;MDHLPKPLQHLNPELVFPCRCDPNAVDDGPLETYPERRGYRLNLFADLNFANILALHDGSRPGVEQATTLLQEWLFFGLLQAAHFIYGEDFDGNDYVQGSGESMVLTLERLPQHADRWLKLEADREKTVRKQHFHDMEAHIMRALMFLTNNFTPFNNGGLDSTGSPRVVPEQSKIVVEPNLEILLMVLTEALECIAQTIQFRERRYVRSEQTPDFVCFSTRRLMDRLHWCPSELNLIDLVFDHGSFYFASRLARNAAQSRHSQCTMNKCLAFQMNVSTYSTVHITDCEGCNDLIVDQTELSAILERSDDDSAYPRVRVTITDADNVELSFTDQGEYVAVSHVWSDGLGHPPGINSLPECQVRRLRSLIHQTGMKEANIWIDSLCVPAHIGLAKRNALARMASVYRGARAVLVLDSDLLSIPSYCSNEELLLRVALCTWMRRLWTLEEGVVARSKLLFQFSDRSIALPPPRPAISDSIAFHCAALIEQYLPEDTSILSVITALHFRSTSWSSDEPLCIGYILDLDVSSIVALHDDPRLRMAELYRLLAKKTPTFPYQFLFTHEEKLDIPPFSWAPVSLMNLDPKDVLYLQGTGPESGIDATQTDRGLQFQSTYPSCLVSFGEEAAIKKCMIIQIDAVSYVLCPVPKGGKCRTHARFWEGSEKQLRLDVDPDQAWTERWRANYDGFRPPGEWGLIYSKSAQYGVMVATTEFADKGKTIYTELVGQVYMYEIRTLHASVVAGVNKEMWGQLGIPDMDEQSVRAEQEKAERELLAEGHYTPVNCDWRLNETITWCVG
;
A
#
# COMPACT_ATOMS: atom_id res chain seq x y z
N MET A 1 -7.54 29.90 -4.44
CA MET A 1 -6.80 28.66 -4.80
C MET A 1 -6.13 28.78 -6.16
N ASP A 2 -5.74 29.99 -6.51
CA ASP A 2 -5.28 30.49 -7.80
C ASP A 2 -3.76 30.60 -7.91
N HIS A 3 -3.05 30.32 -6.81
CA HIS A 3 -1.62 30.00 -6.83
C HIS A 3 -1.34 28.61 -7.44
N LEU A 4 -2.34 27.72 -7.46
CA LEU A 4 -2.22 26.41 -8.08
C LEU A 4 -2.48 26.51 -9.58
N PRO A 5 -1.85 25.65 -10.40
CA PRO A 5 -2.09 25.62 -11.84
C PRO A 5 -3.56 25.29 -12.14
N LYS A 6 -4.07 25.81 -13.26
CA LYS A 6 -5.38 25.45 -13.78
C LYS A 6 -5.24 24.28 -14.77
N PRO A 7 -5.99 23.17 -14.60
CA PRO A 7 -6.02 22.10 -15.60
C PRO A 7 -6.51 22.63 -16.96
N LEU A 8 -5.93 22.11 -18.04
CA LEU A 8 -6.26 22.48 -19.41
C LEU A 8 -7.74 22.21 -19.71
N GLN A 9 -8.25 21.06 -19.27
CA GLN A 9 -9.68 20.74 -19.22
C GLN A 9 -10.11 20.62 -17.75
N HIS A 10 -10.96 21.55 -17.31
CA HIS A 10 -11.39 21.63 -15.91
C HIS A 10 -12.91 21.58 -15.76
N LEU A 11 -13.36 21.08 -14.62
CA LEU A 11 -14.78 21.06 -14.22
C LEU A 11 -15.21 22.43 -13.68
N ASN A 12 -16.49 22.80 -13.81
CA ASN A 12 -17.05 24.05 -13.27
C ASN A 12 -18.14 23.74 -12.21
N PRO A 13 -18.35 24.62 -11.21
CA PRO A 13 -17.72 25.93 -10.98
C PRO A 13 -16.43 25.88 -10.14
N GLU A 14 -15.61 26.95 -10.19
CA GLU A 14 -14.48 27.17 -9.25
C GLU A 14 -15.00 27.43 -7.82
N LEU A 15 -14.22 27.02 -6.81
CA LEU A 15 -14.55 27.36 -5.41
C LEU A 15 -14.28 28.85 -5.18
N VAL A 16 -15.27 29.54 -4.62
CA VAL A 16 -15.18 30.95 -4.25
C VAL A 16 -15.16 31.07 -2.73
N PHE A 17 -14.29 31.92 -2.20
CA PHE A 17 -14.09 32.12 -0.77
C PHE A 17 -14.39 33.58 -0.43
N PRO A 18 -15.62 33.93 -0.02
CA PRO A 18 -15.97 35.31 0.32
C PRO A 18 -15.10 35.83 1.46
N CYS A 19 -14.61 37.06 1.35
CA CYS A 19 -13.92 37.72 2.45
C CYS A 19 -14.94 38.36 3.39
N ARG A 20 -14.87 38.02 4.68
CA ARG A 20 -15.80 38.42 5.74
C ARG A 20 -15.19 39.35 6.79
N CYS A 21 -13.90 39.64 6.70
CA CYS A 21 -13.19 40.56 7.56
C CYS A 21 -12.48 41.65 6.75
N ASP A 22 -12.02 42.69 7.45
CA ASP A 22 -11.09 43.66 6.88
C ASP A 22 -9.70 43.00 6.77
N PRO A 23 -9.10 42.91 5.57
CA PRO A 23 -7.81 42.24 5.35
C PRO A 23 -6.66 42.78 6.21
N ASN A 24 -6.77 44.01 6.70
CA ASN A 24 -5.75 44.69 7.49
C ASN A 24 -6.17 44.89 8.96
N ALA A 25 -7.23 44.22 9.43
CA ALA A 25 -7.70 44.33 10.82
C ALA A 25 -6.99 43.40 11.81
N VAL A 26 -6.02 42.60 11.37
CA VAL A 26 -5.20 41.78 12.26
C VAL A 26 -4.29 42.70 13.09
N ASP A 27 -4.33 42.54 14.40
CA ASP A 27 -3.50 43.33 15.33
C ASP A 27 -2.05 42.81 15.39
N ASP A 28 -1.12 43.64 15.86
CA ASP A 28 0.32 43.30 15.97
C ASP A 28 0.64 42.36 17.17
N GLY A 29 -0.37 41.78 17.82
CA GLY A 29 -0.18 40.90 18.98
C GLY A 29 0.21 39.46 18.58
N PRO A 30 0.66 38.62 19.54
CA PRO A 30 1.03 37.23 19.24
C PRO A 30 -0.12 36.43 18.62
N LEU A 31 0.14 35.69 17.54
CA LEU A 31 -0.86 34.92 16.81
C LEU A 31 -1.54 33.86 17.69
N GLU A 32 -0.82 33.31 18.67
CA GLU A 32 -1.28 32.26 19.57
C GLU A 32 -2.44 32.71 20.46
N THR A 33 -2.51 34.00 20.78
CA THR A 33 -3.52 34.55 21.69
C THR A 33 -4.56 35.40 20.96
N TYR A 34 -4.56 35.36 19.61
CA TYR A 34 -5.47 36.14 18.79
C TYR A 34 -6.96 35.81 19.08
N PRO A 35 -7.37 34.53 19.18
CA PRO A 35 -8.75 34.20 19.53
C PRO A 35 -9.20 34.81 20.86
N GLU A 36 -8.38 34.76 21.92
CA GLU A 36 -8.71 35.35 23.22
C GLU A 36 -8.84 36.87 23.15
N ARG A 37 -7.99 37.55 22.39
CA ARG A 37 -8.08 39.01 22.18
C ARG A 37 -9.36 39.43 21.44
N ARG A 38 -9.91 38.53 20.62
CA ARG A 38 -11.19 38.73 19.91
C ARG A 38 -12.41 38.27 20.71
N GLY A 39 -12.24 37.90 21.99
CA GLY A 39 -13.35 37.52 22.88
C GLY A 39 -13.77 36.04 22.79
N TYR A 40 -12.94 35.19 22.19
CA TYR A 40 -13.15 33.75 22.17
C TYR A 40 -12.36 33.07 23.28
N ARG A 41 -12.70 31.81 23.56
CA ARG A 41 -11.95 30.94 24.46
C ARG A 41 -11.42 29.77 23.65
N LEU A 42 -10.12 29.62 23.69
CA LEU A 42 -9.40 28.51 23.10
C LEU A 42 -9.15 27.47 24.20
N ASN A 43 -9.92 26.38 24.19
CA ASN A 43 -9.76 25.34 25.21
C ASN A 43 -8.67 24.33 24.78
N LEU A 44 -7.65 24.19 25.62
CA LEU A 44 -6.56 23.23 25.47
C LEU A 44 -6.98 21.88 26.09
N PHE A 45 -6.72 20.75 25.41
CA PHE A 45 -6.84 19.42 26.03
C PHE A 45 -5.47 18.90 26.48
N ALA A 46 -5.32 18.73 27.81
CA ALA A 46 -4.16 18.12 28.47
C ALA A 46 -2.79 18.79 28.23
N ASP A 47 -1.75 18.27 28.88
CA ASP A 47 -0.40 18.84 29.07
C ASP A 47 0.41 19.16 27.79
N LEU A 48 -0.17 18.99 26.60
CA LEU A 48 0.49 19.24 25.32
C LEU A 48 0.24 20.65 24.74
N ASN A 49 -0.50 21.54 25.43
CA ASN A 49 -0.70 22.94 25.00
C ASN A 49 -1.23 23.13 23.56
N PHE A 50 -2.00 22.18 23.02
CA PHE A 50 -2.64 22.35 21.71
C PHE A 50 -4.12 22.74 21.83
N ALA A 51 -4.49 23.77 21.07
CA ALA A 51 -5.81 24.39 21.01
C ALA A 51 -6.80 23.58 20.18
N ASN A 52 -7.89 23.15 20.80
CA ASN A 52 -8.76 22.12 20.21
C ASN A 52 -10.22 22.56 20.06
N ILE A 53 -10.78 23.32 21.00
CA ILE A 53 -12.18 23.79 20.93
C ILE A 53 -12.24 25.30 21.01
N LEU A 54 -12.97 25.89 20.07
CA LEU A 54 -13.31 27.31 20.06
C LEU A 54 -14.70 27.51 20.69
N ALA A 55 -14.78 28.35 21.73
CA ALA A 55 -16.03 28.69 22.41
C ALA A 55 -16.14 30.20 22.65
N LEU A 56 -17.35 30.69 22.86
CA LEU A 56 -17.61 32.04 23.35
C LEU A 56 -17.37 32.11 24.88
N HIS A 57 -17.32 33.32 25.44
CA HIS A 57 -17.11 33.52 26.88
C HIS A 57 -18.14 32.85 27.79
N ASP A 58 -19.36 32.63 27.29
CA ASP A 58 -20.44 31.91 27.99
C ASP A 58 -20.34 30.38 27.83
N GLY A 59 -19.32 29.87 27.10
CA GLY A 59 -19.10 28.46 26.83
C GLY A 59 -19.93 27.91 25.66
N SER A 60 -20.75 28.74 25.01
CA SER A 60 -21.48 28.36 23.80
C SER A 60 -20.56 28.32 22.58
N ARG A 61 -21.02 27.67 21.49
CA ARG A 61 -20.26 27.61 20.24
C ARG A 61 -20.46 28.89 19.43
N PRO A 62 -19.41 29.37 18.75
CA PRO A 62 -19.58 30.46 17.80
C PRO A 62 -20.51 30.05 16.66
N GLY A 63 -21.31 31.00 16.20
CA GLY A 63 -22.10 30.84 14.97
C GLY A 63 -21.20 30.78 13.73
N VAL A 64 -21.76 30.35 12.60
CA VAL A 64 -21.01 30.17 11.34
C VAL A 64 -20.29 31.43 10.90
N GLU A 65 -20.96 32.59 10.93
CA GLU A 65 -20.38 33.89 10.56
C GLU A 65 -19.25 34.31 11.50
N GLN A 66 -19.43 34.11 12.81
CA GLN A 66 -18.43 34.41 13.84
C GLN A 66 -17.17 33.55 13.66
N ALA A 67 -17.35 32.24 13.49
CA ALA A 67 -16.24 31.31 13.26
C ALA A 67 -15.53 31.61 11.94
N THR A 68 -16.28 31.85 10.86
CA THR A 68 -15.73 32.20 9.54
C THR A 68 -14.88 33.46 9.59
N THR A 69 -15.41 34.53 10.18
CA THR A 69 -14.70 35.81 10.32
C THR A 69 -13.44 35.64 11.16
N LEU A 70 -13.54 34.95 12.31
CA LEU A 70 -12.38 34.71 13.16
C LEU A 70 -11.30 33.88 12.47
N LEU A 71 -11.65 32.80 11.77
CA LEU A 71 -10.64 31.96 11.11
C LEU A 71 -9.98 32.67 9.92
N GLN A 72 -10.69 33.58 9.23
CA GLN A 72 -10.06 34.42 8.21
C GLN A 72 -9.09 35.43 8.85
N GLU A 73 -9.47 36.10 9.93
CA GLU A 73 -8.56 37.00 10.66
C GLU A 73 -7.34 36.24 11.23
N TRP A 74 -7.58 35.09 11.86
CA TRP A 74 -6.57 34.34 12.61
C TRP A 74 -5.69 33.45 11.73
N LEU A 75 -6.30 32.49 11.02
CA LEU A 75 -5.57 31.41 10.35
C LEU A 75 -5.29 31.70 8.86
N PHE A 76 -5.96 32.70 8.27
CA PHE A 76 -5.64 33.17 6.92
C PHE A 76 -4.72 34.40 6.97
N PHE A 77 -5.24 35.57 7.34
CA PHE A 77 -4.46 36.81 7.34
C PHE A 77 -3.38 36.83 8.42
N GLY A 78 -3.70 36.42 9.65
CA GLY A 78 -2.72 36.41 10.75
C GLY A 78 -1.53 35.47 10.51
N LEU A 79 -1.77 34.32 9.88
CA LEU A 79 -0.69 33.40 9.51
C LEU A 79 0.19 33.97 8.38
N LEU A 80 -0.42 34.59 7.37
CA LEU A 80 0.30 35.29 6.30
C LEU A 80 1.12 36.48 6.83
N GLN A 81 0.54 37.25 7.75
CA GLN A 81 1.21 38.37 8.42
C GLN A 81 2.42 37.88 9.23
N ALA A 82 2.28 36.78 9.98
CA ALA A 82 3.38 36.18 10.72
C ALA A 82 4.52 35.75 9.77
N ALA A 83 4.20 35.11 8.63
CA ALA A 83 5.20 34.72 7.64
C ALA A 83 5.95 35.94 7.07
N HIS A 84 5.22 36.99 6.67
CA HIS A 84 5.78 38.26 6.21
C HIS A 84 6.76 38.86 7.22
N PHE A 85 6.36 38.98 8.49
CA PHE A 85 7.21 39.51 9.55
C PHE A 85 8.45 38.66 9.81
N ILE A 86 8.33 37.33 9.86
CA ILE A 86 9.45 36.41 10.07
C ILE A 86 10.50 36.56 8.97
N TYR A 87 10.06 36.64 7.70
CA TYR A 87 10.99 36.77 6.57
C TYR A 87 11.43 38.21 6.28
N GLY A 88 10.90 39.19 7.02
CA GLY A 88 11.31 40.59 6.95
C GLY A 88 10.70 41.36 5.79
N GLU A 89 9.44 41.09 5.47
CA GLU A 89 8.62 41.81 4.49
C GLU A 89 7.42 42.48 5.18
N ASP A 90 7.01 43.66 4.70
CA ASP A 90 5.81 44.35 5.18
C ASP A 90 4.54 43.62 4.69
N PHE A 91 3.59 43.38 5.59
CA PHE A 91 2.31 42.75 5.28
C PHE A 91 1.28 43.77 4.75
N ASP A 92 0.66 43.47 3.61
CA ASP A 92 -0.55 44.13 3.12
C ASP A 92 -1.62 43.08 2.82
N GLY A 93 -2.70 43.06 3.61
CA GLY A 93 -3.80 42.12 3.42
C GLY A 93 -4.50 42.25 2.07
N ASN A 94 -4.39 43.42 1.40
CA ASN A 94 -4.95 43.63 0.07
C ASN A 94 -4.27 42.77 -1.00
N ASP A 95 -3.06 42.24 -0.74
CA ASP A 95 -2.38 41.30 -1.64
C ASP A 95 -3.11 39.94 -1.74
N TYR A 96 -4.00 39.65 -0.79
CA TYR A 96 -4.69 38.37 -0.63
C TYR A 96 -6.21 38.46 -0.80
N VAL A 97 -6.70 39.55 -1.41
CA VAL A 97 -8.11 39.71 -1.81
C VAL A 97 -8.27 40.18 -3.25
N GLN A 98 -9.37 39.78 -3.89
CA GLN A 98 -9.81 40.25 -5.20
C GLN A 98 -11.24 40.80 -5.12
N GLY A 99 -11.58 41.74 -6.00
CA GLY A 99 -12.90 42.38 -6.03
C GLY A 99 -13.02 43.61 -5.12
N SER A 100 -14.25 44.09 -4.91
CA SER A 100 -14.51 45.29 -4.10
C SER A 100 -15.87 45.20 -3.40
N GLY A 101 -15.95 45.69 -2.15
CA GLY A 101 -17.20 45.69 -1.38
C GLY A 101 -17.71 44.28 -1.07
N GLU A 102 -19.00 44.03 -1.26
CA GLU A 102 -19.63 42.73 -0.97
C GLU A 102 -19.19 41.59 -1.91
N SER A 103 -18.49 41.91 -3.01
CA SER A 103 -17.94 40.92 -3.95
C SER A 103 -16.48 40.57 -3.65
N MET A 104 -15.96 40.96 -2.48
CA MET A 104 -14.57 40.68 -2.11
C MET A 104 -14.38 39.19 -1.80
N VAL A 105 -13.36 38.59 -2.39
CA VAL A 105 -13.03 37.16 -2.24
C VAL A 105 -11.55 36.99 -1.89
N LEU A 106 -11.24 35.96 -1.12
CA LEU A 106 -9.87 35.60 -0.75
C LEU A 106 -9.13 34.99 -1.96
N THR A 107 -7.88 35.38 -2.14
CA THR A 107 -6.99 34.88 -3.19
C THR A 107 -5.62 34.53 -2.60
N LEU A 108 -4.91 33.62 -3.27
CA LEU A 108 -3.51 33.31 -3.00
C LEU A 108 -2.63 33.60 -4.23
N GLU A 109 -3.14 34.28 -5.26
CA GLU A 109 -2.44 34.55 -6.52
C GLU A 109 -1.04 35.16 -6.33
N ARG A 110 -0.87 36.01 -5.31
CA ARG A 110 0.41 36.69 -4.99
C ARG A 110 1.38 35.87 -4.12
N LEU A 111 0.92 34.76 -3.54
CA LEU A 111 1.72 33.96 -2.61
C LEU A 111 3.04 33.45 -3.24
N PRO A 112 3.08 32.95 -4.50
CA PRO A 112 4.34 32.53 -5.11
C PRO A 112 5.36 33.67 -5.24
N GLN A 113 4.91 34.88 -5.56
CA GLN A 113 5.79 36.06 -5.68
C GLN A 113 6.36 36.45 -4.31
N HIS A 114 5.57 36.37 -3.24
CA HIS A 114 6.06 36.59 -1.86
C HIS A 114 7.07 35.51 -1.45
N ALA A 115 6.78 34.24 -1.71
CA ALA A 115 7.67 33.13 -1.41
C ALA A 115 9.05 33.29 -2.09
N ASP A 116 9.06 33.71 -3.36
CA ASP A 116 10.29 34.03 -4.10
C ASP A 116 11.06 35.21 -3.47
N ARG A 117 10.36 36.21 -2.93
CA ARG A 117 11.00 37.32 -2.22
C ARG A 117 11.57 36.88 -0.88
N TRP A 118 10.83 36.11 -0.08
CA TRP A 118 11.30 35.56 1.19
C TRP A 118 12.54 34.68 0.98
N LEU A 119 12.55 33.81 -0.04
CA LEU A 119 13.72 33.01 -0.38
C LEU A 119 14.96 33.87 -0.68
N LYS A 120 14.79 34.97 -1.42
CA LYS A 120 15.88 35.91 -1.75
C LYS A 120 16.37 36.66 -0.51
N LEU A 121 15.46 37.11 0.36
CA LEU A 121 15.81 37.79 1.61
C LEU A 121 16.59 36.86 2.55
N GLU A 122 16.23 35.58 2.59
CA GLU A 122 16.91 34.58 3.42
C GLU A 122 18.23 34.07 2.80
N ALA A 123 18.46 34.29 1.49
CA ALA A 123 19.65 33.80 0.80
C ALA A 123 20.96 34.33 1.40
N ASP A 124 20.96 35.53 1.96
CA ASP A 124 22.15 36.17 2.55
C ASP A 124 22.19 36.08 4.09
N ARG A 125 21.17 35.49 4.73
CA ARG A 125 21.11 35.36 6.20
C ARG A 125 21.97 34.21 6.74
N GLU A 126 22.50 34.41 7.94
CA GLU A 126 23.22 33.38 8.69
C GLU A 126 22.34 32.12 8.90
N LYS A 127 22.97 30.94 8.87
CA LYS A 127 22.26 29.66 9.02
C LYS A 127 21.50 29.54 10.34
N THR A 128 22.02 30.15 11.41
CA THR A 128 21.38 30.22 12.74
C THR A 128 20.08 31.01 12.69
N VAL A 129 20.08 32.18 12.04
CA VAL A 129 18.90 33.03 11.85
C VAL A 129 17.85 32.31 11.01
N ARG A 130 18.25 31.71 9.88
CA ARG A 130 17.33 30.93 9.03
C ARG A 130 16.68 29.78 9.78
N LYS A 131 17.46 29.07 10.60
CA LYS A 131 16.94 27.98 11.44
C LYS A 131 15.96 28.51 12.50
N GLN A 132 16.19 29.68 13.07
CA GLN A 132 15.26 30.32 13.99
C GLN A 132 13.95 30.68 13.27
N HIS A 133 14.03 31.37 12.13
CA HIS A 133 12.86 31.71 11.31
C HIS A 133 12.05 30.48 10.90
N PHE A 134 12.74 29.38 10.53
CA PHE A 134 12.10 28.10 10.26
C PHE A 134 11.33 27.58 11.47
N HIS A 135 11.93 27.56 12.66
CA HIS A 135 11.26 27.09 13.88
C HIS A 135 10.11 28.01 14.32
N ASP A 136 10.25 29.32 14.15
CA ASP A 136 9.18 30.29 14.44
C ASP A 136 7.98 30.05 13.51
N MET A 137 8.25 29.84 12.21
CA MET A 137 7.20 29.55 11.23
C MET A 137 6.56 28.16 11.47
N GLU A 138 7.37 27.14 11.72
CA GLU A 138 6.95 25.78 12.06
C GLU A 138 6.03 25.78 13.29
N ALA A 139 6.32 26.59 14.31
CA ALA A 139 5.48 26.72 15.50
C ALA A 139 4.10 27.32 15.20
N HIS A 140 3.99 28.28 14.27
CA HIS A 140 2.69 28.82 13.84
C HIS A 140 1.91 27.80 12.99
N ILE A 141 2.58 27.14 12.04
CA ILE A 141 2.01 26.12 11.17
C ILE A 141 1.46 24.95 12.00
N MET A 142 2.25 24.41 12.93
CA MET A 142 1.83 23.26 13.74
C MET A 142 0.58 23.56 14.59
N ARG A 143 0.45 24.80 15.10
CA ARG A 143 -0.75 25.21 15.85
C ARG A 143 -1.97 25.33 14.94
N ALA A 144 -1.81 25.97 13.78
CA ALA A 144 -2.87 26.08 12.79
C ALA A 144 -3.32 24.70 12.31
N LEU A 145 -2.38 23.84 11.91
CA LEU A 145 -2.62 22.49 11.44
C LEU A 145 -3.35 21.66 12.49
N MET A 146 -2.91 21.71 13.76
CA MET A 146 -3.57 20.96 14.85
C MET A 146 -5.02 21.41 15.06
N PHE A 147 -5.27 22.73 15.08
CA PHE A 147 -6.62 23.26 15.21
C PHE A 147 -7.52 22.85 14.03
N LEU A 148 -7.03 23.02 12.81
CA LEU A 148 -7.76 22.71 11.58
C LEU A 148 -8.04 21.21 11.48
N THR A 149 -7.05 20.38 11.79
CA THR A 149 -7.15 18.92 11.75
C THR A 149 -8.22 18.44 12.74
N ASN A 150 -8.18 18.92 13.99
CA ASN A 150 -9.13 18.52 15.02
C ASN A 150 -10.58 18.95 14.75
N ASN A 151 -10.79 20.03 13.99
CA ASN A 151 -12.13 20.53 13.68
C ASN A 151 -12.67 20.06 12.33
N PHE A 152 -11.81 19.78 11.35
CA PHE A 152 -12.22 19.61 9.95
C PHE A 152 -11.75 18.30 9.29
N THR A 153 -11.14 17.37 10.04
CA THR A 153 -10.67 16.08 9.51
C THR A 153 -11.18 14.89 10.35
N PRO A 154 -11.08 13.65 9.83
CA PRO A 154 -11.32 12.42 10.60
C PRO A 154 -10.30 12.20 11.73
N PHE A 155 -9.15 12.87 11.69
CA PHE A 155 -8.08 12.70 12.67
C PHE A 155 -8.56 13.00 14.08
N ASN A 156 -8.51 11.93 14.87
CA ASN A 156 -8.93 11.89 16.25
C ASN A 156 -7.70 11.62 17.14
N ASN A 157 -6.50 12.09 16.79
CA ASN A 157 -5.31 11.91 17.65
C ASN A 157 -5.34 12.88 18.83
N GLY A 158 -6.20 12.51 19.76
CA GLY A 158 -5.77 12.52 21.13
C GLY A 158 -5.17 11.18 21.47
N GLY A 159 -3.84 11.11 21.62
CA GLY A 159 -3.24 10.01 22.36
C GLY A 159 -4.02 9.79 23.66
N LEU A 160 -4.23 8.54 24.06
CA LEU A 160 -5.00 8.22 25.26
C LEU A 160 -4.46 9.03 26.45
N ASP A 161 -5.34 9.63 27.24
CA ASP A 161 -4.91 10.14 28.54
C ASP A 161 -4.48 8.98 29.45
N SER A 162 -3.98 9.29 30.65
CA SER A 162 -3.58 8.27 31.65
C SER A 162 -4.73 7.36 32.11
N THR A 163 -5.96 7.61 31.66
CA THR A 163 -7.16 6.81 31.95
C THR A 163 -7.64 5.98 30.77
N GLY A 164 -7.01 6.09 29.59
CA GLY A 164 -7.44 5.36 28.39
C GLY A 164 -8.57 6.06 27.62
N SER A 165 -8.79 7.36 27.82
CA SER A 165 -9.81 8.11 27.07
C SER A 165 -9.20 8.80 25.84
N PRO A 166 -9.83 8.73 24.65
CA PRO A 166 -9.35 9.43 23.45
C PRO A 166 -9.39 10.95 23.67
N ARG A 167 -8.30 11.70 23.42
CA ARG A 167 -8.34 13.20 23.44
C ARG A 167 -8.90 13.75 22.12
N VAL A 168 -10.12 13.35 21.81
CA VAL A 168 -10.82 13.71 20.57
C VAL A 168 -11.68 14.95 20.82
N VAL A 169 -11.69 15.91 19.90
CA VAL A 169 -12.72 16.96 19.90
C VAL A 169 -14.06 16.26 19.64
N PRO A 170 -15.00 16.26 20.61
CA PRO A 170 -16.26 15.57 20.40
C PRO A 170 -16.97 16.14 19.17
N GLU A 171 -17.62 15.29 18.37
CA GLU A 171 -18.26 15.72 17.11
C GLU A 171 -19.21 16.89 17.32
N GLN A 172 -19.92 16.90 18.44
CA GLN A 172 -20.73 18.03 18.82
C GLN A 172 -19.86 19.30 18.88
N SER A 173 -18.72 19.30 19.55
CA SER A 173 -17.88 20.48 19.80
C SER A 173 -17.14 21.05 18.58
N LYS A 174 -17.16 20.38 17.42
CA LYS A 174 -16.56 20.89 16.19
C LYS A 174 -17.30 22.15 15.71
N ILE A 175 -16.54 23.15 15.27
CA ILE A 175 -17.11 24.38 14.71
C ILE A 175 -17.52 24.20 13.25
N VAL A 176 -18.42 25.07 12.78
CA VAL A 176 -18.88 25.10 11.39
C VAL A 176 -18.54 26.46 10.81
N VAL A 177 -18.01 26.47 9.59
CA VAL A 177 -17.64 27.68 8.84
C VAL A 177 -18.42 27.76 7.53
N GLU A 178 -18.34 28.90 6.85
CA GLU A 178 -18.89 29.04 5.50
C GLU A 178 -18.27 27.99 4.55
N PRO A 179 -19.06 27.44 3.61
CA PRO A 179 -18.61 26.32 2.79
C PRO A 179 -17.26 26.55 2.11
N ASN A 180 -16.39 25.54 2.23
CA ASN A 180 -15.07 25.44 1.60
C ASN A 180 -13.96 26.29 2.21
N LEU A 181 -14.24 27.19 3.17
CA LEU A 181 -13.18 27.98 3.82
C LEU A 181 -12.10 27.07 4.44
N GLU A 182 -12.50 25.97 5.06
CA GLU A 182 -11.62 24.95 5.63
C GLU A 182 -10.64 24.36 4.61
N ILE A 183 -11.04 24.23 3.33
CA ILE A 183 -10.16 23.77 2.25
C ILE A 183 -9.06 24.80 1.99
N LEU A 184 -9.43 26.09 1.92
CA LEU A 184 -8.48 27.18 1.70
C LEU A 184 -7.47 27.29 2.85
N LEU A 185 -7.92 27.18 4.10
CA LEU A 185 -7.06 27.27 5.28
C LEU A 185 -6.04 26.13 5.36
N MET A 186 -6.48 24.90 5.06
CA MET A 186 -5.58 23.74 5.00
C MET A 186 -4.51 23.92 3.91
N VAL A 187 -4.93 24.29 2.69
CA VAL A 187 -3.99 24.46 1.58
C VAL A 187 -3.01 25.61 1.85
N LEU A 188 -3.47 26.71 2.43
CA LEU A 188 -2.58 27.80 2.82
C LEU A 188 -1.52 27.31 3.82
N THR A 189 -1.95 26.56 4.84
CA THR A 189 -1.06 26.04 5.90
C THR A 189 0.01 25.12 5.30
N GLU A 190 -0.38 24.20 4.41
CA GLU A 190 0.54 23.31 3.68
C GLU A 190 1.49 24.08 2.75
N ALA A 191 0.97 25.07 2.01
CA ALA A 191 1.79 25.89 1.13
C ALA A 191 2.87 26.64 1.91
N LEU A 192 2.52 27.20 3.07
CA LEU A 192 3.47 27.87 3.96
C LEU A 192 4.50 26.91 4.56
N GLU A 193 4.11 25.69 4.91
CA GLU A 193 5.04 24.64 5.34
C GLU A 193 6.04 24.31 4.24
N CYS A 194 5.56 24.09 3.02
CA CYS A 194 6.40 23.81 1.86
C CYS A 194 7.39 24.95 1.58
N ILE A 195 6.92 26.20 1.66
CA ILE A 195 7.75 27.40 1.51
C ILE A 195 8.82 27.46 2.61
N ALA A 196 8.45 27.29 3.88
CA ALA A 196 9.37 27.35 5.01
C ALA A 196 10.47 26.29 4.93
N GLN A 197 10.11 25.05 4.59
CA GLN A 197 11.07 23.96 4.36
C GLN A 197 12.02 24.29 3.20
N THR A 198 11.49 24.80 2.09
CA THR A 198 12.29 25.15 0.91
C THR A 198 13.31 26.26 1.23
N ILE A 199 12.90 27.29 1.97
CA ILE A 199 13.77 28.38 2.43
C ILE A 199 14.89 27.85 3.33
N GLN A 200 14.56 26.98 4.29
CA GLN A 200 15.52 26.48 5.27
C GLN A 200 16.55 25.55 4.64
N PHE A 201 16.11 24.58 3.85
CA PHE A 201 16.96 23.55 3.29
C PHE A 201 17.67 23.98 1.99
N ARG A 202 17.20 25.04 1.32
CA ARG A 202 17.66 25.52 0.00
C ARG A 202 17.58 24.48 -1.13
N GLU A 203 17.03 23.32 -0.81
CA GLU A 203 16.76 22.21 -1.68
C GLU A 203 15.40 21.69 -1.25
N ARG A 204 14.61 21.21 -2.21
CA ARG A 204 13.41 20.48 -1.87
C ARG A 204 13.83 19.15 -1.25
N ARG A 205 13.58 18.98 0.04
CA ARG A 205 13.60 17.65 0.64
C ARG A 205 12.19 17.10 0.51
N TYR A 206 12.08 15.99 -0.22
CA TYR A 206 10.89 15.15 -0.08
C TYR A 206 10.94 14.57 1.33
N VAL A 207 10.29 15.25 2.27
CA VAL A 207 9.88 14.60 3.50
C VAL A 207 8.71 13.75 3.06
N ARG A 208 8.94 12.45 2.89
CA ARG A 208 7.85 11.46 2.85
C ARG A 208 7.10 11.74 4.14
N SER A 209 5.99 12.47 4.07
CA SER A 209 5.26 12.73 5.27
C SER A 209 4.80 11.34 5.70
N GLU A 210 5.20 10.90 6.90
CA GLU A 210 4.67 9.69 7.52
C GLU A 210 3.19 9.88 7.89
N GLN A 211 2.47 10.76 7.17
CA GLN A 211 1.15 11.22 7.52
C GLN A 211 0.15 10.31 6.85
N THR A 212 -0.63 9.69 7.71
CA THR A 212 -1.72 8.77 7.42
C THR A 212 -2.90 9.50 6.74
N PRO A 213 -3.83 8.77 6.12
CA PRO A 213 -5.02 9.31 5.44
C PRO A 213 -5.99 10.11 6.34
N ASP A 214 -5.71 10.20 7.64
CA ASP A 214 -6.58 10.86 8.62
C ASP A 214 -6.55 12.40 8.52
N PHE A 215 -5.62 13.00 7.76
CA PHE A 215 -5.45 14.45 7.69
C PHE A 215 -6.24 15.15 6.58
N VAL A 216 -6.91 14.44 5.67
CA VAL A 216 -7.68 15.10 4.59
C VAL A 216 -8.97 15.73 5.12
N CYS A 217 -9.18 17.00 4.81
CA CYS A 217 -10.38 17.74 5.20
C CYS A 217 -11.67 17.10 4.67
N PHE A 218 -12.69 16.99 5.53
CA PHE A 218 -14.02 16.45 5.21
C PHE A 218 -14.64 17.11 3.97
N SER A 219 -14.50 18.43 3.83
CA SER A 219 -15.08 19.16 2.70
C SER A 219 -14.38 18.89 1.38
N THR A 220 -13.07 18.66 1.39
CA THR A 220 -12.32 18.22 0.20
C THR A 220 -12.79 16.83 -0.22
N ARG A 221 -12.91 15.90 0.73
CA ARG A 221 -13.45 14.55 0.43
C ARG A 221 -14.86 14.60 -0.14
N ARG A 222 -15.75 15.36 0.50
CA ARG A 222 -17.14 15.53 0.08
C ARG A 222 -17.29 16.24 -1.26
N LEU A 223 -16.29 17.04 -1.68
CA LEU A 223 -16.23 17.59 -3.03
C LEU A 223 -16.02 16.47 -4.07
N MET A 224 -15.05 15.59 -3.84
CA MET A 224 -14.76 14.47 -4.75
C MET A 224 -15.87 13.41 -4.78
N ASP A 225 -16.49 13.10 -3.64
CA ASP A 225 -17.61 12.16 -3.59
C ASP A 225 -18.79 12.64 -4.47
N ARG A 226 -19.05 13.95 -4.51
CA ARG A 226 -20.07 14.57 -5.38
C ARG A 226 -19.71 14.51 -6.87
N LEU A 227 -18.44 14.31 -7.20
CA LEU A 227 -17.94 14.14 -8.55
C LEU A 227 -17.90 12.66 -8.99
N HIS A 228 -18.47 11.75 -8.19
CA HIS A 228 -18.58 10.31 -8.48
C HIS A 228 -17.24 9.62 -8.77
N TRP A 229 -16.17 10.05 -8.10
CA TRP A 229 -14.88 9.40 -8.15
C TRP A 229 -14.94 7.96 -7.63
N CYS A 230 -14.07 7.10 -8.14
CA CYS A 230 -13.97 5.71 -7.70
C CYS A 230 -13.52 5.63 -6.23
N PRO A 231 -14.19 4.86 -5.35
CA PRO A 231 -13.77 4.70 -3.95
C PRO A 231 -12.31 4.26 -3.79
N SER A 232 -11.83 3.38 -4.68
CA SER A 232 -10.43 2.93 -4.70
C SER A 232 -9.45 4.00 -5.17
N GLU A 233 -9.87 4.93 -6.02
CA GLU A 233 -9.03 6.07 -6.39
C GLU A 233 -8.94 7.06 -5.25
N LEU A 234 -10.06 7.33 -4.59
CA LEU A 234 -10.09 8.23 -3.45
C LEU A 234 -9.25 7.71 -2.28
N ASN A 235 -9.33 6.41 -1.98
CA ASN A 235 -8.48 5.80 -0.95
C ASN A 235 -6.98 5.89 -1.30
N LEU A 236 -6.61 5.71 -2.57
CA LEU A 236 -5.21 5.89 -3.00
C LEU A 236 -4.77 7.35 -2.81
N ILE A 237 -5.61 8.30 -3.20
CA ILE A 237 -5.33 9.73 -3.08
C ILE A 237 -5.22 10.12 -1.61
N ASP A 238 -6.11 9.64 -0.73
CA ASP A 238 -6.05 9.92 0.71
C ASP A 238 -4.71 9.48 1.34
N LEU A 239 -4.09 8.41 0.83
CA LEU A 239 -2.82 7.89 1.35
C LEU A 239 -1.58 8.71 0.94
N VAL A 240 -1.68 9.54 -0.10
CA VAL A 240 -0.48 10.11 -0.76
C VAL A 240 -0.57 11.61 -1.01
N PHE A 241 -1.76 12.18 -1.16
CA PHE A 241 -1.93 13.57 -1.57
C PHE A 241 -2.22 14.49 -0.37
N ASP A 242 -1.56 15.66 -0.40
CA ASP A 242 -1.88 16.83 0.42
C ASP A 242 -3.20 17.48 -0.03
N HIS A 243 -3.72 18.46 0.74
CA HIS A 243 -4.97 19.14 0.39
C HIS A 243 -4.86 19.90 -0.93
N GLY A 244 -3.68 20.47 -1.24
CA GLY A 244 -3.39 21.12 -2.52
C GLY A 244 -3.57 20.19 -3.73
N SER A 245 -2.95 19.01 -3.68
CA SER A 245 -3.02 17.99 -4.75
C SER A 245 -4.41 17.39 -4.85
N PHE A 246 -5.09 17.19 -3.72
CA PHE A 246 -6.47 16.71 -3.69
C PHE A 246 -7.43 17.71 -4.34
N TYR A 247 -7.31 18.99 -3.99
CA TYR A 247 -8.09 20.05 -4.63
C TYR A 247 -7.79 20.10 -6.13
N PHE A 248 -6.52 20.07 -6.54
CA PHE A 248 -6.14 20.07 -7.95
C PHE A 248 -6.74 18.87 -8.70
N ALA A 249 -6.69 17.67 -8.13
CA ALA A 249 -7.33 16.48 -8.69
C ALA A 249 -8.84 16.65 -8.86
N SER A 250 -9.52 17.31 -7.91
CA SER A 250 -10.96 17.59 -8.02
C SER A 250 -11.35 18.52 -9.17
N ARG A 251 -10.40 19.29 -9.70
CA ARG A 251 -10.62 20.19 -10.83
C ARG A 251 -10.48 19.49 -12.18
N LEU A 252 -9.85 18.33 -12.22
CA LEU A 252 -9.50 17.64 -13.45
C LEU A 252 -10.74 17.02 -14.12
N ALA A 253 -10.97 17.35 -15.39
CA ALA A 253 -11.93 16.62 -16.21
C ALA A 253 -11.31 15.28 -16.67
N ARG A 254 -11.95 14.15 -16.29
CA ARG A 254 -11.51 12.79 -16.62
C ARG A 254 -12.62 12.02 -17.34
N ASN A 255 -12.25 11.23 -18.34
CA ASN A 255 -13.21 10.36 -19.04
C ASN A 255 -13.67 9.19 -18.15
N ALA A 256 -12.77 8.70 -17.29
CA ALA A 256 -13.03 7.62 -16.33
C ALA A 256 -14.14 7.93 -15.30
N ALA A 257 -14.50 9.21 -15.11
CA ALA A 257 -15.60 9.63 -14.24
C ALA A 257 -16.99 9.27 -14.79
N GLN A 258 -17.08 8.87 -16.07
CA GLN A 258 -18.32 8.41 -16.70
C GLN A 258 -18.57 6.90 -16.53
N SER A 259 -17.56 6.16 -16.04
CA SER A 259 -17.66 4.72 -15.79
C SER A 259 -18.45 4.42 -14.51
N ARG A 260 -19.17 3.29 -14.47
CA ARG A 260 -19.91 2.88 -13.28
C ARG A 260 -18.98 2.28 -12.22
N HIS A 261 -18.55 3.11 -11.26
CA HIS A 261 -17.74 2.69 -10.11
C HIS A 261 -18.56 2.11 -8.94
N SER A 262 -19.84 1.80 -9.15
CA SER A 262 -20.75 1.34 -8.09
C SER A 262 -20.39 -0.03 -7.49
N GLN A 263 -19.57 -0.82 -8.20
CA GLN A 263 -19.11 -2.14 -7.74
C GLN A 263 -17.69 -2.08 -7.16
N CYS A 264 -17.00 -0.94 -7.25
CA CYS A 264 -15.65 -0.78 -6.72
C CYS A 264 -15.65 -0.81 -5.19
N THR A 265 -14.56 -1.31 -4.61
CA THR A 265 -14.31 -1.26 -3.16
C THR A 265 -13.31 -0.14 -2.85
N MET A 266 -13.01 0.08 -1.57
CA MET A 266 -11.97 1.03 -1.15
C MET A 266 -10.57 0.63 -1.63
N ASN A 267 -10.33 -0.65 -1.94
CA ASN A 267 -8.99 -1.15 -2.29
C ASN A 267 -8.89 -1.59 -3.75
N LYS A 268 -10.02 -1.77 -4.45
CA LYS A 268 -10.04 -2.26 -5.84
C LYS A 268 -11.01 -1.50 -6.71
N CYS A 269 -10.49 -0.96 -7.81
CA CYS A 269 -11.30 -0.49 -8.92
C CYS A 269 -11.73 -1.69 -9.78
N LEU A 270 -13.04 -1.95 -9.86
CA LEU A 270 -13.60 -3.04 -10.65
C LEU A 270 -14.25 -2.57 -11.96
N ALA A 271 -14.29 -1.25 -12.22
CA ALA A 271 -14.96 -0.67 -13.37
C ALA A 271 -14.40 -1.10 -14.73
N PHE A 272 -13.16 -1.62 -14.75
CA PHE A 272 -12.44 -2.03 -15.95
C PHE A 272 -12.20 -3.55 -16.01
N GLN A 273 -12.92 -4.33 -15.20
CA GLN A 273 -12.87 -5.79 -15.31
C GLN A 273 -13.55 -6.26 -16.59
N MET A 274 -12.81 -7.01 -17.40
CA MET A 274 -13.27 -7.50 -18.68
C MET A 274 -13.95 -8.86 -18.57
N ASN A 275 -15.08 -9.01 -19.26
CA ASN A 275 -15.62 -10.32 -19.58
C ASN A 275 -15.08 -10.76 -20.94
N VAL A 276 -14.10 -11.67 -20.91
CA VAL A 276 -13.41 -12.19 -22.09
C VAL A 276 -14.37 -12.81 -23.09
N SER A 277 -15.38 -13.54 -22.61
CA SER A 277 -16.32 -14.26 -23.48
C SER A 277 -17.20 -13.36 -24.34
N THR A 278 -17.36 -12.10 -23.94
CA THR A 278 -18.18 -11.10 -24.63
C THR A 278 -17.36 -9.93 -25.14
N TYR A 279 -16.02 -10.07 -25.19
CA TYR A 279 -15.14 -8.99 -25.61
C TYR A 279 -15.25 -8.69 -27.10
N SER A 280 -15.29 -7.40 -27.44
CA SER A 280 -15.19 -6.90 -28.80
C SER A 280 -14.15 -5.79 -28.88
N THR A 281 -13.39 -5.77 -29.97
CA THR A 281 -12.49 -4.67 -30.31
C THR A 281 -13.27 -3.39 -30.57
N VAL A 282 -12.61 -2.25 -30.40
CA VAL A 282 -13.20 -0.93 -30.64
C VAL A 282 -12.51 -0.29 -31.84
N HIS A 283 -13.28 0.26 -32.77
CA HIS A 283 -12.75 1.05 -33.88
C HIS A 283 -12.37 2.46 -33.43
N ILE A 284 -11.51 3.15 -34.19
CA ILE A 284 -11.26 4.58 -33.98
C ILE A 284 -12.55 5.37 -34.26
N THR A 285 -12.70 6.55 -33.64
CA THR A 285 -13.94 7.36 -33.66
C THR A 285 -14.48 7.65 -35.07
N ASP A 286 -13.59 7.88 -36.05
CA ASP A 286 -13.96 8.26 -37.42
C ASP A 286 -14.00 7.07 -38.40
N CYS A 287 -14.07 5.83 -37.90
CA CYS A 287 -14.12 4.65 -38.74
C CYS A 287 -15.57 4.30 -39.13
N GLU A 288 -15.82 4.18 -40.43
CA GLU A 288 -17.13 3.78 -40.97
C GLU A 288 -17.39 2.24 -40.92
N GLY A 289 -16.54 1.51 -40.18
CA GLY A 289 -16.54 0.04 -40.13
C GLY A 289 -15.54 -0.56 -41.11
N CYS A 290 -14.39 -1.02 -40.58
CA CYS A 290 -13.36 -1.71 -41.36
C CYS A 290 -13.31 -3.21 -41.02
N ASN A 291 -12.60 -3.98 -41.84
CA ASN A 291 -12.36 -5.39 -41.53
C ASN A 291 -11.30 -5.55 -40.44
N ASP A 292 -11.34 -6.70 -39.76
CA ASP A 292 -10.27 -7.13 -38.87
C ASP A 292 -9.11 -7.72 -39.69
N LEU A 293 -7.89 -7.35 -39.30
CA LEU A 293 -6.67 -7.95 -39.80
C LEU A 293 -6.27 -9.11 -38.89
N ILE A 294 -6.19 -10.31 -39.46
CA ILE A 294 -5.87 -11.55 -38.75
C ILE A 294 -4.44 -11.96 -39.08
N VAL A 295 -3.66 -12.36 -38.08
CA VAL A 295 -2.31 -12.92 -38.28
C VAL A 295 -2.36 -14.43 -38.53
N ASP A 296 -1.36 -14.97 -39.23
CA ASP A 296 -1.25 -16.41 -39.44
C ASP A 296 -0.95 -17.12 -38.11
N GLN A 297 -1.94 -17.84 -37.58
CA GLN A 297 -1.82 -18.57 -36.31
C GLN A 297 -0.83 -19.75 -36.39
N THR A 298 -0.66 -20.34 -37.58
CA THR A 298 0.28 -21.44 -37.79
C THR A 298 1.71 -20.93 -37.72
N GLU A 299 1.99 -19.81 -38.39
CA GLU A 299 3.29 -19.15 -38.34
C GLU A 299 3.60 -18.64 -36.92
N LEU A 300 2.63 -18.00 -36.25
CA LEU A 300 2.76 -17.54 -34.86
C LEU A 300 3.15 -18.69 -33.92
N SER A 301 2.45 -19.82 -34.01
CA SER A 301 2.72 -21.00 -33.19
C SER A 301 4.09 -21.59 -33.52
N ALA A 302 4.45 -21.67 -34.80
CA ALA A 302 5.75 -22.17 -35.23
C ALA A 302 6.92 -21.28 -34.76
N ILE A 303 6.74 -19.97 -34.60
CA ILE A 303 7.76 -19.08 -34.03
C ILE A 303 7.95 -19.37 -32.54
N LEU A 304 6.85 -19.48 -31.79
CA LEU A 304 6.87 -19.65 -30.34
C LEU A 304 7.29 -21.06 -29.90
N GLU A 305 7.12 -22.07 -30.73
CA GLU A 305 7.44 -23.46 -30.42
C GLU A 305 8.85 -23.88 -30.89
N ARG A 306 9.64 -22.97 -31.49
CA ARG A 306 11.05 -23.23 -31.80
C ARG A 306 11.84 -23.42 -30.50
N SER A 307 12.41 -24.61 -30.33
CA SER A 307 13.06 -25.09 -29.10
C SER A 307 14.42 -24.47 -28.79
N ASP A 308 15.04 -23.78 -29.76
CA ASP A 308 16.46 -23.46 -29.69
C ASP A 308 16.74 -21.99 -29.31
N ASP A 309 15.70 -21.18 -29.10
CA ASP A 309 15.83 -19.76 -28.82
C ASP A 309 14.73 -19.24 -27.88
N ASP A 310 15.03 -19.22 -26.58
CA ASP A 310 14.16 -18.61 -25.56
C ASP A 310 14.10 -17.08 -25.62
N SER A 311 14.91 -16.46 -26.49
CA SER A 311 14.86 -15.03 -26.78
C SER A 311 13.99 -14.68 -28.00
N ALA A 312 13.48 -15.69 -28.72
CA ALA A 312 12.60 -15.47 -29.88
C ALA A 312 11.15 -15.16 -29.43
N TYR A 313 10.68 -13.97 -29.78
CA TYR A 313 9.28 -13.56 -29.64
C TYR A 313 8.75 -12.98 -30.96
N PRO A 314 7.48 -13.27 -31.31
CA PRO A 314 6.88 -12.85 -32.57
C PRO A 314 6.69 -11.33 -32.59
N ARG A 315 7.14 -10.68 -33.66
CA ARG A 315 6.95 -9.25 -33.92
C ARG A 315 6.29 -9.09 -35.27
N VAL A 316 5.36 -8.15 -35.39
CA VAL A 316 4.61 -7.92 -36.61
C VAL A 316 5.11 -6.66 -37.28
N ARG A 317 5.50 -6.77 -38.55
CA ARG A 317 5.76 -5.61 -39.41
C ARG A 317 4.45 -5.20 -40.07
N VAL A 318 4.11 -3.92 -39.94
CA VAL A 318 2.95 -3.31 -40.60
C VAL A 318 3.41 -2.58 -41.86
N THR A 319 2.96 -3.03 -43.03
CA THR A 319 3.24 -2.36 -44.30
C THR A 319 1.94 -1.87 -44.94
N ILE A 320 2.05 -0.78 -45.70
CA ILE A 320 0.97 -0.27 -46.54
C ILE A 320 1.48 -0.37 -47.98
N THR A 321 0.78 -1.11 -48.82
CA THR A 321 1.13 -1.31 -50.22
C THR A 321 0.82 -0.05 -51.05
N ASP A 322 1.33 0.00 -52.29
CA ASP A 322 1.00 1.10 -53.23
C ASP A 322 -0.50 1.18 -53.55
N ALA A 323 -1.23 0.08 -53.36
CA ALA A 323 -2.69 0.00 -53.50
C ALA A 323 -3.45 0.40 -52.22
N ASP A 324 -2.75 0.94 -51.21
CA ASP A 324 -3.28 1.31 -49.90
C ASP A 324 -3.90 0.14 -49.11
N ASN A 325 -3.45 -1.10 -49.34
CA ASN A 325 -3.81 -2.24 -48.48
C ASN A 325 -2.81 -2.37 -47.32
N VAL A 326 -3.32 -2.66 -46.12
CA VAL A 326 -2.49 -2.97 -44.94
C VAL A 326 -2.15 -4.45 -44.93
N GLU A 327 -0.85 -4.77 -44.82
CA GLU A 327 -0.36 -6.14 -44.70
C GLU A 327 0.42 -6.31 -43.39
N LEU A 328 0.13 -7.43 -42.72
CA LEU A 328 0.81 -7.86 -41.49
C LEU A 328 1.70 -9.06 -41.83
N SER A 329 2.99 -8.96 -41.50
CA SER A 329 3.95 -10.08 -41.66
C SER A 329 4.81 -10.22 -40.42
N PHE A 330 5.07 -11.45 -39.96
CA PHE A 330 6.02 -11.67 -38.88
C PHE A 330 7.45 -11.32 -39.31
N THR A 331 8.26 -10.78 -38.41
CA THR A 331 9.67 -10.46 -38.67
C THR A 331 10.53 -10.66 -37.43
N ASP A 332 11.76 -11.09 -37.63
CA ASP A 332 12.81 -11.16 -36.62
C ASP A 332 13.86 -10.04 -36.78
N GLN A 333 13.74 -9.20 -37.80
CA GLN A 333 14.71 -8.19 -38.18
C GLN A 333 14.41 -6.82 -37.56
N GLY A 334 15.48 -6.12 -37.16
CA GLY A 334 15.42 -4.73 -36.75
C GLY A 334 14.87 -4.48 -35.35
N GLU A 335 14.89 -3.20 -34.97
CA GLU A 335 14.26 -2.71 -33.74
C GLU A 335 12.73 -2.77 -33.86
N TYR A 336 12.05 -2.78 -32.72
CA TYR A 336 10.59 -2.76 -32.63
C TYR A 336 10.15 -1.99 -31.40
N VAL A 337 8.88 -1.57 -31.40
CA VAL A 337 8.23 -0.95 -30.24
C VAL A 337 7.16 -1.90 -29.72
N ALA A 338 7.17 -2.15 -28.41
CA ALA A 338 6.09 -2.89 -27.75
C ALA A 338 4.98 -1.92 -27.34
N VAL A 339 3.73 -2.32 -27.55
CA VAL A 339 2.56 -1.52 -27.21
C VAL A 339 1.97 -2.08 -25.93
N SER A 340 2.05 -1.28 -24.86
CA SER A 340 1.47 -1.57 -23.56
C SER A 340 0.14 -0.84 -23.46
N HIS A 341 -0.96 -1.56 -23.25
CA HIS A 341 -2.29 -1.00 -23.40
C HIS A 341 -3.31 -1.62 -22.44
N VAL A 342 -4.45 -0.96 -22.25
CA VAL A 342 -5.54 -1.48 -21.43
C VAL A 342 -6.59 -2.16 -22.31
N TRP A 343 -6.85 -3.46 -22.10
CA TRP A 343 -7.83 -4.22 -22.89
C TRP A 343 -9.24 -3.59 -22.89
N SER A 344 -9.66 -2.97 -21.79
CA SER A 344 -10.95 -2.27 -21.69
C SER A 344 -11.09 -1.09 -22.64
N ASP A 345 -9.98 -0.55 -23.17
CA ASP A 345 -9.96 0.52 -24.16
C ASP A 345 -10.13 -0.01 -25.61
N GLY A 346 -10.29 -1.33 -25.78
CA GLY A 346 -10.71 -1.93 -27.05
C GLY A 346 -9.59 -2.41 -27.99
N LEU A 347 -8.36 -2.51 -27.49
CA LEU A 347 -7.17 -2.98 -28.25
C LEU A 347 -6.74 -4.43 -27.93
N GLY A 348 -7.55 -5.17 -27.17
CA GLY A 348 -7.42 -6.62 -26.96
C GLY A 348 -7.77 -7.41 -28.22
N HIS A 349 -7.84 -8.75 -28.12
CA HIS A 349 -8.26 -9.61 -29.22
C HIS A 349 -9.63 -10.28 -28.95
N PRO A 350 -10.47 -10.52 -29.98
CA PRO A 350 -11.70 -11.32 -29.83
C PRO A 350 -11.41 -12.76 -29.39
N PRO A 351 -12.38 -13.47 -28.76
CA PRO A 351 -12.19 -14.85 -28.34
C PRO A 351 -11.73 -15.78 -29.47
N GLY A 352 -10.59 -16.43 -29.28
CA GLY A 352 -10.06 -17.44 -30.20
C GLY A 352 -9.40 -16.92 -31.48
N ILE A 353 -9.29 -15.60 -31.69
CA ILE A 353 -8.69 -15.05 -32.91
C ILE A 353 -7.73 -13.91 -32.57
N ASN A 354 -6.47 -14.04 -32.99
CA ASN A 354 -5.49 -12.95 -32.96
C ASN A 354 -5.75 -11.96 -34.11
N SER A 355 -6.42 -10.87 -33.79
CA SER A 355 -6.80 -9.86 -34.79
C SER A 355 -7.03 -8.49 -34.18
N LEU A 356 -6.92 -7.45 -35.02
CA LEU A 356 -7.25 -6.07 -34.69
C LEU A 356 -7.93 -5.39 -35.89
N PRO A 357 -8.84 -4.43 -35.67
CA PRO A 357 -9.42 -3.63 -36.74
C PRO A 357 -8.33 -2.93 -37.56
N GLU A 358 -8.44 -2.93 -38.90
CA GLU A 358 -7.50 -2.26 -39.80
C GLU A 358 -7.24 -0.79 -39.40
N CYS A 359 -8.29 -0.08 -38.97
CA CYS A 359 -8.17 1.31 -38.54
C CYS A 359 -7.26 1.48 -37.30
N GLN A 360 -7.29 0.52 -36.37
CA GLN A 360 -6.40 0.52 -35.21
C GLN A 360 -4.97 0.18 -35.62
N VAL A 361 -4.78 -0.77 -36.53
CA VAL A 361 -3.44 -1.12 -37.05
C VAL A 361 -2.81 0.08 -37.77
N ARG A 362 -3.57 0.81 -38.60
CA ARG A 362 -3.11 2.06 -39.23
C ARG A 362 -2.74 3.11 -38.20
N ARG A 363 -3.56 3.27 -37.16
CA ARG A 363 -3.29 4.19 -36.05
C ARG A 363 -2.00 3.81 -35.33
N LEU A 364 -1.84 2.56 -34.92
CA LEU A 364 -0.63 2.04 -34.27
C LEU A 364 0.59 2.31 -35.15
N ARG A 365 0.54 1.99 -36.45
CA ARG A 365 1.63 2.30 -37.39
C ARG A 365 2.00 3.79 -37.36
N SER A 366 1.02 4.69 -37.39
CA SER A 366 1.27 6.14 -37.31
C SER A 366 1.95 6.54 -36.00
N LEU A 367 1.45 6.06 -34.86
CA LEU A 367 2.02 6.36 -33.54
C LEU A 367 3.47 5.85 -33.42
N ILE A 368 3.75 4.66 -33.95
CA ILE A 368 5.08 4.05 -33.92
C ILE A 368 6.05 4.86 -34.76
N HIS A 369 5.66 5.35 -35.94
CA HIS A 369 6.50 6.26 -36.72
C HIS A 369 6.80 7.58 -35.97
N GLN A 370 5.85 8.09 -35.18
CA GLN A 370 6.06 9.30 -34.37
C GLN A 370 7.12 9.12 -33.27
N THR A 371 7.39 7.87 -32.85
CA THR A 371 8.51 7.56 -31.94
C THR A 371 9.90 7.64 -32.60
N GLY A 372 9.96 7.87 -33.91
CA GLY A 372 11.21 7.92 -34.70
C GLY A 372 11.56 6.61 -35.40
N MET A 373 10.71 5.58 -35.30
CA MET A 373 10.89 4.30 -35.98
C MET A 373 10.73 4.44 -37.51
N LYS A 374 11.73 3.95 -38.27
CA LYS A 374 11.66 3.90 -39.74
C LYS A 374 10.71 2.82 -40.25
N GLU A 375 10.77 1.64 -39.64
CA GLU A 375 9.88 0.52 -39.92
C GLU A 375 8.86 0.39 -38.80
N ALA A 376 7.61 0.10 -39.13
CA ALA A 376 6.57 -0.14 -38.15
C ALA A 376 6.58 -1.61 -37.69
N ASN A 377 7.69 -2.01 -37.07
CA ASN A 377 7.80 -3.30 -36.38
C ASN A 377 7.20 -3.13 -34.97
N ILE A 378 6.12 -3.84 -34.71
CA ILE A 378 5.34 -3.73 -33.48
C ILE A 378 5.28 -5.06 -32.76
N TRP A 379 5.23 -5.00 -31.43
CA TRP A 379 4.73 -6.09 -30.61
C TRP A 379 3.48 -5.60 -29.88
N ILE A 380 2.40 -6.35 -29.96
CA ILE A 380 1.19 -6.17 -29.16
C ILE A 380 0.62 -7.56 -28.88
N ASP A 381 0.29 -7.82 -27.63
CA ASP A 381 -0.25 -9.10 -27.15
C ASP A 381 -1.43 -9.60 -28.00
N SER A 382 -2.33 -8.72 -28.43
CA SER A 382 -3.47 -9.06 -29.30
C SER A 382 -3.10 -9.76 -30.62
N LEU A 383 -1.91 -9.48 -31.16
CA LEU A 383 -1.40 -10.11 -32.38
C LEU A 383 -0.29 -11.14 -32.11
N CYS A 384 0.44 -10.98 -31.01
CA CYS A 384 1.68 -11.72 -30.73
C CYS A 384 1.54 -12.82 -29.66
N VAL A 385 0.44 -12.84 -28.90
CA VAL A 385 0.18 -13.87 -27.87
C VAL A 385 -0.98 -14.76 -28.35
N PRO A 386 -0.78 -16.07 -28.55
CA PRO A 386 -1.82 -16.95 -29.10
C PRO A 386 -3.12 -16.90 -28.30
N ALA A 387 -4.24 -16.71 -29.02
CA ALA A 387 -5.57 -16.68 -28.42
C ALA A 387 -5.97 -18.05 -27.82
N HIS A 388 -5.53 -19.14 -28.45
CA HIS A 388 -5.81 -20.50 -28.02
C HIS A 388 -4.83 -20.99 -26.94
N ILE A 389 -5.34 -21.77 -25.99
CA ILE A 389 -4.53 -22.43 -24.96
C ILE A 389 -3.70 -23.53 -25.64
N GLY A 390 -2.40 -23.58 -25.35
CA GLY A 390 -1.49 -24.54 -25.94
C GLY A 390 -0.02 -24.28 -25.57
N LEU A 391 0.89 -25.05 -26.17
CA LEU A 391 2.33 -24.88 -25.96
C LEU A 391 2.81 -23.49 -26.39
N ALA A 392 2.43 -23.04 -27.60
CA ALA A 392 2.73 -21.68 -28.07
C ALA A 392 2.31 -20.58 -27.07
N LYS A 393 1.09 -20.66 -26.48
CA LYS A 393 0.64 -19.68 -25.48
C LYS A 393 1.47 -19.73 -24.20
N ARG A 394 1.81 -20.92 -23.72
CA ARG A 394 2.70 -21.08 -22.56
C ARG A 394 4.08 -20.47 -22.82
N ASN A 395 4.65 -20.73 -23.99
CA ASN A 395 5.95 -20.16 -24.38
C ASN A 395 5.87 -18.62 -24.52
N ALA A 396 4.77 -18.10 -25.08
CA ALA A 396 4.55 -16.66 -25.14
C ALA A 396 4.47 -16.04 -23.74
N LEU A 397 3.68 -16.65 -22.84
CA LEU A 397 3.59 -16.20 -21.45
C LEU A 397 4.95 -16.21 -20.79
N ALA A 398 5.70 -17.32 -20.84
CA ALA A 398 7.03 -17.46 -20.23
C ALA A 398 8.06 -16.41 -20.73
N ARG A 399 7.86 -15.85 -21.93
CA ARG A 399 8.76 -14.89 -22.58
C ARG A 399 8.30 -13.43 -22.46
N MET A 400 7.19 -13.14 -21.77
CA MET A 400 6.59 -11.79 -21.69
C MET A 400 7.58 -10.70 -21.28
N ALA A 401 8.30 -10.87 -20.16
CA ALA A 401 9.26 -9.86 -19.72
C ALA A 401 10.37 -9.60 -20.76
N SER A 402 10.83 -10.63 -21.47
CA SER A 402 11.88 -10.51 -22.48
C SER A 402 11.46 -9.63 -23.66
N VAL A 403 10.16 -9.59 -23.99
CA VAL A 403 9.60 -8.65 -24.97
C VAL A 403 9.85 -7.22 -24.52
N TYR A 404 9.35 -6.84 -23.35
CA TYR A 404 9.43 -5.46 -22.90
C TYR A 404 10.89 -5.02 -22.65
N ARG A 405 11.76 -5.93 -22.16
CA ARG A 405 13.21 -5.69 -22.04
C ARG A 405 13.87 -5.47 -23.40
N GLY A 406 13.51 -6.27 -24.41
CA GLY A 406 14.12 -6.25 -25.73
C GLY A 406 13.62 -5.12 -26.63
N ALA A 407 12.47 -4.52 -26.32
CA ALA A 407 11.90 -3.43 -27.11
C ALA A 407 12.82 -2.19 -27.13
N ARG A 408 12.76 -1.43 -28.22
CA ARG A 408 13.44 -0.13 -28.36
C ARG A 408 12.78 0.92 -27.47
N ALA A 409 11.44 0.92 -27.47
CA ALA A 409 10.58 1.70 -26.62
C ALA A 409 9.32 0.88 -26.26
N VAL A 410 8.68 1.23 -25.16
CA VAL A 410 7.36 0.71 -24.79
C VAL A 410 6.37 1.86 -24.83
N LEU A 411 5.44 1.81 -25.79
CA LEU A 411 4.44 2.85 -26.00
C LEU A 411 3.19 2.53 -25.16
N VAL A 412 2.94 3.35 -24.15
CA VAL A 412 1.79 3.24 -23.26
C VAL A 412 0.59 3.95 -23.89
N LEU A 413 -0.50 3.20 -24.07
CA LEU A 413 -1.79 3.69 -24.57
C LEU A 413 -2.86 3.58 -23.48
N ASP A 414 -3.44 4.71 -23.10
CA ASP A 414 -4.56 4.82 -22.16
C ASP A 414 -5.56 5.85 -22.67
N SER A 415 -6.85 5.52 -22.60
CA SER A 415 -7.93 6.35 -23.16
C SER A 415 -8.03 7.76 -22.57
N ASP A 416 -7.68 7.99 -21.30
CA ASP A 416 -7.69 9.34 -20.71
C ASP A 416 -6.51 10.17 -21.23
N LEU A 417 -5.31 9.58 -21.31
CA LEU A 417 -4.12 10.25 -21.84
C LEU A 417 -4.26 10.58 -23.33
N LEU A 418 -4.87 9.69 -24.10
CA LEU A 418 -5.14 9.89 -25.52
C LEU A 418 -6.14 11.02 -25.81
N SER A 419 -6.87 11.50 -24.80
CA SER A 419 -7.86 12.58 -24.93
C SER A 419 -7.33 13.98 -24.63
N ILE A 420 -6.10 14.09 -24.12
CA ILE A 420 -5.48 15.34 -23.70
C ILE A 420 -4.15 15.54 -24.42
N PRO A 421 -3.72 16.77 -24.75
CA PRO A 421 -2.42 17.00 -25.35
C PRO A 421 -1.29 17.06 -24.32
N SER A 422 -0.07 16.77 -24.79
CA SER A 422 1.16 16.73 -23.98
C SER A 422 1.68 18.10 -23.50
N TYR A 423 1.08 19.20 -23.97
CA TYR A 423 1.47 20.58 -23.60
C TYR A 423 0.66 21.16 -22.43
N CYS A 424 -0.13 20.35 -21.71
CA CYS A 424 -0.70 20.77 -20.43
C CYS A 424 0.39 20.95 -19.36
N SER A 425 -0.01 21.40 -18.16
CA SER A 425 0.95 21.68 -17.09
C SER A 425 1.63 20.39 -16.61
N ASN A 426 2.84 20.48 -16.03
CA ASN A 426 3.58 19.30 -15.56
C ASN A 426 2.78 18.54 -14.47
N GLU A 427 2.11 19.31 -13.61
CA GLU A 427 1.25 18.84 -12.53
C GLU A 427 0.07 18.04 -13.10
N GLU A 428 -0.55 18.51 -14.20
CA GLU A 428 -1.61 17.77 -14.88
C GLU A 428 -1.09 16.50 -15.58
N LEU A 429 0.05 16.57 -16.26
CA LEU A 429 0.66 15.40 -16.93
C LEU A 429 0.92 14.27 -15.92
N LEU A 430 1.62 14.59 -14.82
CA LEU A 430 1.98 13.61 -13.80
C LEU A 430 0.75 13.08 -13.07
N LEU A 431 -0.22 13.94 -12.74
CA LEU A 431 -1.46 13.51 -12.12
C LEU A 431 -2.24 12.54 -13.01
N ARG A 432 -2.37 12.85 -14.31
CA ARG A 432 -3.09 12.00 -15.26
C ARG A 432 -2.43 10.65 -15.41
N VAL A 433 -1.10 10.60 -15.50
CA VAL A 433 -0.36 9.34 -15.54
C VAL A 433 -0.55 8.57 -14.24
N ALA A 434 -0.40 9.20 -13.08
CA ALA A 434 -0.50 8.53 -11.78
C ALA A 434 -1.88 7.90 -11.54
N LEU A 435 -2.94 8.47 -12.13
CA LEU A 435 -4.32 8.04 -11.94
C LEU A 435 -4.95 7.36 -13.17
N CYS A 436 -4.21 7.15 -14.26
CA CYS A 436 -4.77 6.51 -15.45
C CYS A 436 -5.09 5.03 -15.20
N THR A 437 -5.92 4.44 -16.06
CA THR A 437 -6.35 3.05 -15.93
C THR A 437 -5.17 2.09 -16.06
N TRP A 438 -4.18 2.46 -16.87
CA TRP A 438 -2.93 1.72 -17.00
C TRP A 438 -2.21 1.52 -15.66
N MET A 439 -2.23 2.49 -14.74
CA MET A 439 -1.64 2.33 -13.39
C MET A 439 -2.43 1.38 -12.47
N ARG A 440 -3.61 0.89 -12.89
CA ARG A 440 -4.55 0.11 -12.07
C ARG A 440 -4.64 -1.37 -12.44
N ARG A 441 -3.86 -1.83 -13.43
CA ARG A 441 -3.91 -3.21 -13.93
C ARG A 441 -2.65 -3.98 -13.49
N LEU A 442 -2.79 -5.27 -13.26
CA LEU A 442 -1.67 -6.12 -12.83
C LEU A 442 -0.59 -6.21 -13.91
N TRP A 443 -0.94 -6.66 -15.12
CA TRP A 443 0.03 -6.87 -16.21
C TRP A 443 0.80 -5.60 -16.55
N THR A 444 0.13 -4.44 -16.65
CA THR A 444 0.78 -3.16 -16.94
C THR A 444 1.85 -2.75 -15.91
N LEU A 445 1.79 -3.25 -14.66
CA LEU A 445 2.87 -3.06 -13.68
C LEU A 445 4.15 -3.73 -14.17
N GLU A 446 4.06 -4.98 -14.60
CA GLU A 446 5.20 -5.75 -15.10
C GLU A 446 5.78 -5.07 -16.34
N GLU A 447 4.94 -4.76 -17.32
CA GLU A 447 5.33 -4.08 -18.56
C GLU A 447 6.06 -2.77 -18.27
N GLY A 448 5.54 -2.01 -17.30
CA GLY A 448 6.10 -0.74 -16.87
C GLY A 448 7.44 -0.87 -16.14
N VAL A 449 7.53 -1.74 -15.13
CA VAL A 449 8.72 -1.89 -14.29
C VAL A 449 9.86 -2.48 -15.13
N VAL A 450 9.56 -3.49 -15.95
CA VAL A 450 10.55 -4.17 -16.78
C VAL A 450 11.13 -3.26 -17.87
N ALA A 451 10.36 -2.31 -18.39
CA ALA A 451 10.80 -1.39 -19.46
C ALA A 451 10.92 0.07 -19.03
N ARG A 452 11.04 0.35 -17.73
CA ARG A 452 10.93 1.71 -17.16
C ARG A 452 11.71 2.79 -17.91
N SER A 453 12.97 2.54 -18.24
CA SER A 453 13.85 3.52 -18.92
C SER A 453 13.49 3.77 -20.40
N LYS A 454 12.50 3.06 -20.93
CA LYS A 454 12.06 3.06 -22.33
C LYS A 454 10.57 3.38 -22.49
N LEU A 455 9.89 3.73 -21.40
CA LEU A 455 8.47 4.06 -21.42
C LEU A 455 8.21 5.40 -22.12
N LEU A 456 7.26 5.38 -23.04
CA LEU A 456 6.72 6.56 -23.71
C LEU A 456 5.20 6.56 -23.53
N PHE A 457 4.67 7.61 -22.90
CA PHE A 457 3.24 7.79 -22.71
C PHE A 457 2.66 8.55 -23.89
N GLN A 458 1.70 7.95 -24.60
CA GLN A 458 1.05 8.57 -25.75
C GLN A 458 -0.07 9.52 -25.30
N PHE A 459 0.05 10.78 -25.67
CA PHE A 459 -1.00 11.80 -25.56
C PHE A 459 -1.70 11.99 -26.91
N SER A 460 -2.72 12.85 -26.98
CA SER A 460 -3.44 13.11 -28.24
C SER A 460 -2.55 13.65 -29.38
N ASP A 461 -1.45 14.32 -29.06
CA ASP A 461 -0.54 14.99 -30.01
C ASP A 461 0.78 14.23 -30.25
N ARG A 462 1.41 13.69 -29.20
CA ARG A 462 2.69 12.97 -29.28
C ARG A 462 2.92 12.05 -28.08
N SER A 463 3.88 11.15 -28.21
CA SER A 463 4.42 10.38 -27.10
C SER A 463 5.53 11.15 -26.36
N ILE A 464 5.54 11.12 -25.03
CA ILE A 464 6.61 11.71 -24.22
C ILE A 464 7.15 10.72 -23.18
N ALA A 465 8.42 10.86 -22.83
CA ALA A 465 8.91 10.31 -21.56
C ALA A 465 8.34 11.14 -20.40
N LEU A 466 8.18 10.54 -19.23
CA LEU A 466 7.65 11.27 -18.08
C LEU A 466 8.56 12.44 -17.70
N PRO A 467 8.04 13.67 -17.62
CA PRO A 467 8.82 14.81 -17.17
C PRO A 467 9.14 14.66 -15.67
N PRO A 468 10.35 15.05 -15.22
CA PRO A 468 10.59 15.17 -13.79
C PRO A 468 9.77 16.33 -13.21
N PRO A 469 9.42 16.29 -11.91
CA PRO A 469 8.80 17.43 -11.24
C PRO A 469 9.77 18.63 -11.26
N ARG A 470 9.24 19.85 -11.43
CA ARG A 470 10.05 21.08 -11.49
C ARG A 470 10.27 21.63 -10.08
N PRO A 471 11.45 22.13 -9.71
CA PRO A 471 11.76 22.57 -8.34
C PRO A 471 11.15 23.93 -7.95
N ALA A 472 9.99 24.31 -8.49
CA ALA A 472 9.33 25.56 -8.10
C ALA A 472 8.89 25.49 -6.63
N ILE A 473 9.06 26.60 -5.90
CA ILE A 473 8.80 26.68 -4.44
C ILE A 473 7.35 26.28 -4.12
N SER A 474 6.40 26.58 -5.02
CA SER A 474 4.97 26.33 -4.85
C SER A 474 4.45 25.03 -5.49
N ASP A 475 5.26 24.23 -6.18
CA ASP A 475 4.78 23.07 -6.97
C ASP A 475 4.77 21.76 -6.14
N SER A 476 3.91 21.66 -5.11
CA SER A 476 3.79 20.41 -4.32
C SER A 476 3.16 19.27 -5.14
N ILE A 477 2.25 19.61 -6.05
CA ILE A 477 1.45 18.67 -6.83
C ILE A 477 2.30 17.77 -7.72
N ALA A 478 3.20 18.34 -8.54
CA ALA A 478 4.04 17.53 -9.42
C ALA A 478 4.89 16.53 -8.63
N PHE A 479 5.41 16.93 -7.47
CA PHE A 479 6.23 16.04 -6.63
C PHE A 479 5.41 14.93 -5.98
N HIS A 480 4.23 15.21 -5.45
CA HIS A 480 3.35 14.17 -4.91
C HIS A 480 2.93 13.18 -6.02
N CYS A 481 2.63 13.68 -7.22
CA CYS A 481 2.32 12.81 -8.36
C CYS A 481 3.53 11.98 -8.81
N ALA A 482 4.73 12.57 -8.87
CA ALA A 482 5.96 11.85 -9.21
C ALA A 482 6.29 10.78 -8.16
N ALA A 483 6.20 11.10 -6.87
CA ALA A 483 6.40 10.15 -5.78
C ALA A 483 5.38 9.01 -5.82
N LEU A 484 4.12 9.32 -6.14
CA LEU A 484 3.08 8.30 -6.35
C LEU A 484 3.43 7.38 -7.52
N ILE A 485 3.88 7.93 -8.65
CA ILE A 485 4.34 7.14 -9.80
C ILE A 485 5.53 6.27 -9.40
N GLU A 486 6.53 6.81 -8.71
CA GLU A 486 7.69 6.05 -8.23
C GLU A 486 7.31 4.92 -7.28
N GLN A 487 6.33 5.14 -6.39
CA GLN A 487 5.87 4.13 -5.45
C GLN A 487 5.10 2.98 -6.15
N TYR A 488 4.27 3.29 -7.15
CA TYR A 488 3.42 2.31 -7.85
C TYR A 488 3.98 1.83 -9.18
N LEU A 489 5.13 2.36 -9.58
CA LEU A 489 5.98 1.91 -10.66
C LEU A 489 7.44 1.95 -10.16
N PRO A 490 7.83 1.02 -9.27
CA PRO A 490 9.09 1.12 -8.55
C PRO A 490 10.30 0.77 -9.41
N GLU A 491 11.44 1.38 -9.08
CA GLU A 491 12.77 0.96 -9.54
C GLU A 491 13.33 -0.17 -8.70
N ASP A 492 13.06 -0.11 -7.39
CA ASP A 492 13.39 -1.19 -6.46
C ASP A 492 12.43 -2.36 -6.68
N THR A 493 12.99 -3.50 -7.09
CA THR A 493 12.26 -4.76 -7.25
C THR A 493 12.41 -5.65 -6.02
N SER A 494 12.46 -5.08 -4.81
CA SER A 494 12.30 -5.85 -3.57
C SER A 494 10.86 -6.32 -3.41
N ILE A 495 10.64 -7.42 -2.70
CA ILE A 495 9.29 -7.96 -2.47
C ILE A 495 8.36 -6.93 -1.81
N LEU A 496 8.89 -6.09 -0.91
CA LEU A 496 8.12 -5.04 -0.23
C LEU A 496 7.69 -3.92 -1.20
N SER A 497 8.61 -3.49 -2.07
CA SER A 497 8.31 -2.51 -3.13
C SER A 497 7.29 -3.05 -4.13
N VAL A 498 7.40 -4.34 -4.50
CA VAL A 498 6.40 -5.00 -5.37
C VAL A 498 5.04 -5.10 -4.68
N ILE A 499 4.97 -5.53 -3.41
CA ILE A 499 3.70 -5.57 -2.65
C ILE A 499 3.04 -4.20 -2.62
N THR A 500 3.83 -3.14 -2.41
CA THR A 500 3.33 -1.77 -2.42
C THR A 500 2.75 -1.41 -3.79
N ALA A 501 3.46 -1.74 -4.87
CA ALA A 501 3.02 -1.42 -6.23
C ALA A 501 1.83 -2.25 -6.72
N LEU A 502 1.61 -3.44 -6.14
CA LEU A 502 0.43 -4.28 -6.38
C LEU A 502 -0.83 -3.72 -5.72
N HIS A 503 -0.68 -2.92 -4.66
CA HIS A 503 -1.80 -2.29 -3.97
C HIS A 503 -2.61 -1.44 -4.97
N PHE A 504 -3.94 -1.43 -4.85
CA PHE A 504 -4.87 -0.71 -5.74
C PHE A 504 -4.95 -1.20 -7.19
N ARG A 505 -4.26 -2.29 -7.55
CA ARG A 505 -4.37 -2.91 -8.86
C ARG A 505 -5.43 -4.01 -8.89
N SER A 506 -5.91 -4.29 -10.09
CA SER A 506 -6.88 -5.34 -10.37
C SER A 506 -6.42 -6.22 -11.53
N THR A 507 -6.90 -7.45 -11.55
CA THR A 507 -6.72 -8.40 -12.66
C THR A 507 -8.05 -9.09 -12.97
N SER A 508 -8.22 -9.48 -14.23
CA SER A 508 -9.32 -10.35 -14.68
C SER A 508 -8.99 -11.83 -14.49
N TRP A 509 -7.71 -12.18 -14.33
CA TRP A 509 -7.20 -13.53 -14.12
C TRP A 509 -6.30 -13.55 -12.89
N SER A 510 -6.79 -14.06 -11.77
CA SER A 510 -6.01 -14.13 -10.53
C SER A 510 -4.84 -15.11 -10.62
N SER A 511 -4.91 -16.11 -11.51
CA SER A 511 -3.82 -17.05 -11.81
C SER A 511 -2.57 -16.39 -12.42
N ASP A 512 -2.67 -15.14 -12.85
CA ASP A 512 -1.58 -14.39 -13.48
C ASP A 512 -0.76 -13.57 -12.47
N GLU A 513 -1.30 -13.34 -11.27
CA GLU A 513 -0.61 -12.65 -10.16
C GLU A 513 0.82 -13.17 -9.94
N PRO A 514 1.04 -14.48 -9.74
CA PRO A 514 2.38 -15.02 -9.52
C PRO A 514 3.32 -14.88 -10.72
N LEU A 515 2.79 -14.84 -11.96
CA LEU A 515 3.60 -14.62 -13.16
C LEU A 515 4.14 -13.20 -13.18
N CYS A 516 3.28 -12.21 -12.99
CA CYS A 516 3.65 -10.80 -13.00
C CYS A 516 4.67 -10.49 -11.89
N ILE A 517 4.45 -11.01 -10.69
CA ILE A 517 5.39 -10.86 -9.57
C ILE A 517 6.72 -11.52 -9.91
N GLY A 518 6.70 -12.73 -10.47
CA GLY A 518 7.91 -13.45 -10.86
C GLY A 518 8.75 -12.70 -11.89
N TYR A 519 8.11 -12.07 -12.89
CA TYR A 519 8.81 -11.26 -13.89
C TYR A 519 9.47 -10.02 -13.29
N ILE A 520 8.75 -9.27 -12.45
CA ILE A 520 9.28 -8.07 -11.78
C ILE A 520 10.46 -8.43 -10.89
N LEU A 521 10.37 -9.55 -10.18
CA LEU A 521 11.41 -10.06 -9.29
C LEU A 521 12.51 -10.83 -10.02
N ASP A 522 12.51 -10.86 -11.36
CA ASP A 522 13.48 -11.54 -12.20
C ASP A 522 13.69 -13.01 -11.80
N LEU A 523 12.59 -13.77 -11.78
CA LEU A 523 12.53 -15.21 -11.57
C LEU A 523 12.29 -15.94 -12.89
N ASP A 524 12.77 -17.17 -13.01
CA ASP A 524 12.35 -18.08 -14.08
C ASP A 524 10.96 -18.64 -13.74
N VAL A 525 9.94 -18.10 -14.40
CA VAL A 525 8.54 -18.47 -14.16
C VAL A 525 8.06 -19.66 -15.00
N SER A 526 8.96 -20.34 -15.73
CA SER A 526 8.59 -21.47 -16.59
C SER A 526 7.82 -22.56 -15.83
N SER A 527 8.21 -22.83 -14.58
CA SER A 527 7.50 -23.76 -13.71
C SER A 527 6.13 -23.24 -13.27
N ILE A 528 5.97 -21.93 -13.04
CA ILE A 528 4.66 -21.32 -12.74
C ILE A 528 3.72 -21.44 -13.94
N VAL A 529 4.22 -21.18 -15.15
CA VAL A 529 3.45 -21.30 -16.40
C VAL A 529 3.04 -22.74 -16.70
N ALA A 530 3.88 -23.72 -16.34
CA ALA A 530 3.60 -25.14 -16.53
C ALA A 530 2.45 -25.64 -15.63
N LEU A 531 2.26 -25.02 -14.46
CA LEU A 531 1.12 -25.31 -13.61
C LEU A 531 -0.17 -24.85 -14.31
N HIS A 532 -1.20 -25.68 -14.25
CA HIS A 532 -2.56 -25.32 -14.67
C HIS A 532 -2.99 -23.99 -14.03
N ASP A 533 -4.05 -23.36 -14.54
CA ASP A 533 -4.56 -22.06 -14.05
C ASP A 533 -5.19 -22.13 -12.62
N ASP A 534 -4.54 -22.86 -11.71
CA ASP A 534 -4.82 -22.90 -10.28
C ASP A 534 -4.01 -21.78 -9.58
N PRO A 535 -4.68 -20.73 -9.08
CA PRO A 535 -4.00 -19.59 -8.45
C PRO A 535 -3.19 -19.97 -7.20
N ARG A 536 -3.66 -20.94 -6.40
CA ARG A 536 -2.99 -21.32 -5.15
C ARG A 536 -1.68 -22.05 -5.43
N LEU A 537 -1.70 -22.97 -6.40
CA LEU A 537 -0.50 -23.70 -6.80
C LEU A 537 0.55 -22.78 -7.40
N ARG A 538 0.13 -21.85 -8.27
CA ARG A 538 1.07 -20.88 -8.87
C ARG A 538 1.67 -19.93 -7.83
N MET A 539 0.89 -19.52 -6.81
CA MET A 539 1.41 -18.73 -5.70
C MET A 539 2.37 -19.52 -4.81
N ALA A 540 2.09 -20.79 -4.51
CA ALA A 540 3.03 -21.64 -3.79
C ALA A 540 4.35 -21.80 -4.55
N GLU A 541 4.29 -21.97 -5.88
CA GLU A 541 5.48 -22.06 -6.72
C GLU A 541 6.26 -20.74 -6.77
N LEU A 542 5.58 -19.59 -6.80
CA LEU A 542 6.22 -18.29 -6.64
C LEU A 542 7.01 -18.21 -5.33
N TYR A 543 6.40 -18.57 -4.20
CA TYR A 543 7.10 -18.55 -2.91
C TYR A 543 8.29 -19.52 -2.86
N ARG A 544 8.18 -20.67 -3.53
CA ARG A 544 9.29 -21.63 -3.67
C ARG A 544 10.44 -21.04 -4.48
N LEU A 545 10.15 -20.37 -5.59
CA LEU A 545 11.15 -19.69 -6.42
C LEU A 545 11.80 -18.52 -5.66
N LEU A 546 11.00 -17.75 -4.91
CA LEU A 546 11.49 -16.69 -4.04
C LEU A 546 12.43 -17.24 -2.98
N ALA A 547 12.02 -18.27 -2.24
CA ALA A 547 12.83 -18.90 -1.21
C ALA A 547 14.16 -19.44 -1.75
N LYS A 548 14.16 -19.96 -3.00
CA LYS A 548 15.38 -20.40 -3.69
C LYS A 548 16.32 -19.23 -4.03
N LYS A 549 15.78 -18.07 -4.40
CA LYS A 549 16.55 -16.85 -4.70
C LYS A 549 17.04 -16.17 -3.43
N THR A 550 16.17 -16.05 -2.43
CA THR A 550 16.42 -15.44 -1.13
C THR A 550 15.46 -16.07 -0.13
N PRO A 551 15.97 -16.81 0.89
CA PRO A 551 15.10 -17.53 1.80
C PRO A 551 14.44 -16.60 2.82
N THR A 552 14.83 -15.33 2.93
CA THR A 552 14.26 -14.40 3.90
C THR A 552 12.96 -13.75 3.41
N PHE A 553 12.00 -13.61 4.31
CA PHE A 553 10.69 -13.02 4.05
C PHE A 553 10.29 -12.03 5.15
N PRO A 554 9.37 -11.10 4.87
CA PRO A 554 8.77 -10.27 5.91
C PRO A 554 8.01 -11.15 6.91
N TYR A 555 8.47 -11.16 8.15
CA TYR A 555 7.86 -11.93 9.25
C TYR A 555 6.38 -11.56 9.46
N GLN A 556 6.03 -10.33 9.10
CA GLN A 556 4.70 -9.75 9.12
C GLN A 556 3.67 -10.53 8.29
N PHE A 557 4.09 -11.34 7.29
CA PHE A 557 3.18 -12.16 6.48
C PHE A 557 2.28 -13.04 7.34
N LEU A 558 2.77 -13.51 8.48
CA LEU A 558 2.02 -14.32 9.44
C LEU A 558 0.79 -13.58 9.98
N PHE A 559 0.89 -12.26 10.14
CA PHE A 559 -0.09 -11.42 10.82
C PHE A 559 -0.98 -10.62 9.87
N THR A 560 -0.77 -10.73 8.55
CA THR A 560 -1.66 -10.07 7.59
C THR A 560 -3.04 -10.72 7.63
N HIS A 561 -4.07 -9.93 7.30
CA HIS A 561 -5.47 -10.36 7.35
C HIS A 561 -5.84 -11.30 6.20
N GLU A 562 -5.06 -11.30 5.11
CA GLU A 562 -5.29 -12.16 3.95
C GLU A 562 -5.19 -13.65 4.31
N GLU A 563 -6.04 -14.47 3.67
CA GLU A 563 -6.02 -15.92 3.81
C GLU A 563 -4.62 -16.46 3.52
N LYS A 564 -4.18 -17.48 4.28
CA LYS A 564 -2.90 -18.15 4.04
C LYS A 564 -3.07 -19.37 3.16
N LEU A 565 -2.02 -19.73 2.42
CA LEU A 565 -2.00 -20.98 1.68
C LEU A 565 -2.25 -22.17 2.62
N ASP A 566 -2.91 -23.19 2.10
CA ASP A 566 -3.09 -24.48 2.76
C ASP A 566 -2.09 -25.53 2.24
N ILE A 567 -0.95 -25.06 1.71
CA ILE A 567 0.10 -25.84 1.06
C ILE A 567 1.41 -25.71 1.85
N PRO A 568 1.84 -26.77 2.57
CA PRO A 568 3.16 -26.80 3.20
C PRO A 568 4.29 -26.73 2.16
N PRO A 569 5.44 -26.11 2.46
CA PRO A 569 5.80 -25.42 3.70
C PRO A 569 5.44 -23.92 3.72
N PHE A 570 4.45 -23.50 2.93
CA PHE A 570 4.07 -22.08 2.75
C PHE A 570 2.78 -21.69 3.46
N SER A 571 2.32 -22.46 4.46
CA SER A 571 1.04 -22.19 5.14
C SER A 571 1.00 -20.92 6.01
N TRP A 572 2.13 -20.23 6.13
CA TRP A 572 2.27 -18.91 6.72
C TRP A 572 2.09 -17.77 5.70
N ALA A 573 2.18 -18.05 4.40
CA ALA A 573 2.24 -17.04 3.35
C ALA A 573 0.84 -16.71 2.80
N PRO A 574 0.55 -15.43 2.46
CA PRO A 574 -0.73 -15.02 1.89
C PRO A 574 -1.06 -15.74 0.56
N VAL A 575 -2.34 -16.07 0.33
CA VAL A 575 -2.79 -16.64 -0.95
C VAL A 575 -2.73 -15.64 -2.11
N SER A 576 -2.69 -14.35 -1.81
CA SER A 576 -2.55 -13.26 -2.77
C SER A 576 -1.84 -12.08 -2.09
N LEU A 577 -0.85 -11.50 -2.75
CA LEU A 577 -0.20 -10.27 -2.32
C LEU A 577 -0.98 -9.03 -2.78
N MET A 578 -1.77 -9.13 -3.85
CA MET A 578 -2.67 -8.09 -4.34
C MET A 578 -3.88 -7.82 -3.43
N ASN A 579 -4.25 -8.80 -2.58
CA ASN A 579 -5.42 -8.70 -1.70
C ASN A 579 -5.10 -8.17 -0.30
N LEU A 580 -3.82 -7.94 0.02
CA LEU A 580 -3.42 -7.43 1.33
C LEU A 580 -4.15 -6.12 1.66
N ASP A 581 -4.63 -6.01 2.90
CA ASP A 581 -5.31 -4.79 3.37
C ASP A 581 -4.32 -3.60 3.40
N PRO A 582 -4.76 -2.35 3.17
CA PRO A 582 -3.89 -1.18 3.29
C PRO A 582 -3.10 -1.14 4.60
N LYS A 583 -3.72 -1.56 5.71
CA LYS A 583 -3.05 -1.62 7.02
C LYS A 583 -1.93 -2.66 7.04
N ASP A 584 -2.12 -3.79 6.35
CA ASP A 584 -1.09 -4.84 6.24
C ASP A 584 0.09 -4.36 5.40
N VAL A 585 -0.16 -3.65 4.30
CA VAL A 585 0.90 -3.08 3.46
C VAL A 585 1.68 -2.00 4.21
N LEU A 586 1.00 -1.13 4.96
CA LEU A 586 1.66 -0.16 5.83
C LEU A 586 2.49 -0.84 6.94
N TYR A 587 1.93 -1.89 7.56
CA TYR A 587 2.63 -2.71 8.56
C TYR A 587 3.90 -3.34 7.99
N LEU A 588 3.85 -3.80 6.74
CA LEU A 588 5.00 -4.36 6.01
C LEU A 588 6.08 -3.32 5.66
N GLN A 589 5.71 -2.05 5.52
CA GLN A 589 6.64 -0.96 5.19
C GLN A 589 7.41 -0.40 6.40
N GLY A 590 7.12 -0.85 7.63
CA GLY A 590 8.00 -0.63 8.78
C GLY A 590 7.71 0.60 9.64
N THR A 591 6.46 1.00 9.87
CA THR A 591 6.12 1.99 10.92
C THR A 591 6.22 1.43 12.36
N GLY A 592 7.04 0.40 12.58
CA GLY A 592 7.25 -0.24 13.89
C GLY A 592 8.75 -0.27 14.28
N PRO A 593 9.13 -0.11 15.55
CA PRO A 593 10.53 -0.04 16.01
C PRO A 593 11.34 -1.36 15.92
N GLU A 594 10.97 -2.34 15.10
CA GLU A 594 11.47 -3.71 15.25
C GLU A 594 12.47 -4.11 14.15
N SER A 595 13.63 -3.46 14.16
CA SER A 595 14.83 -3.99 13.51
C SER A 595 15.38 -5.16 14.34
N GLY A 596 14.90 -6.39 14.13
CA GLY A 596 15.50 -7.53 14.83
C GLY A 596 14.82 -8.89 14.77
N ILE A 597 14.00 -9.17 13.76
CA ILE A 597 13.43 -10.51 13.53
C ILE A 597 13.73 -10.95 12.10
N ASP A 598 14.62 -11.92 11.95
CA ASP A 598 14.96 -12.56 10.68
C ASP A 598 14.00 -13.72 10.42
N ALA A 599 13.10 -13.61 9.45
CA ALA A 599 12.22 -14.71 9.05
C ALA A 599 12.74 -15.39 7.78
N THR A 600 13.06 -16.68 7.85
CA THR A 600 13.73 -17.49 6.84
C THR A 600 12.90 -18.73 6.50
N GLN A 601 12.57 -18.94 5.24
CA GLN A 601 11.85 -20.11 4.77
C GLN A 601 12.70 -21.38 4.91
N THR A 602 12.08 -22.45 5.39
CA THR A 602 12.65 -23.81 5.51
C THR A 602 11.70 -24.85 4.93
N ASP A 603 12.14 -26.09 4.81
CA ASP A 603 11.28 -27.21 4.37
C ASP A 603 10.11 -27.51 5.35
N ARG A 604 10.11 -26.89 6.54
CA ARG A 604 9.07 -27.06 7.56
C ARG A 604 8.13 -25.86 7.71
N GLY A 605 8.45 -24.71 7.12
CA GLY A 605 7.75 -23.45 7.38
C GLY A 605 8.70 -22.26 7.46
N LEU A 606 8.22 -21.15 8.00
CA LEU A 606 8.98 -19.92 8.21
C LEU A 606 9.69 -19.94 9.57
N GLN A 607 11.02 -19.91 9.56
CA GLN A 607 11.89 -19.84 10.73
C GLN A 607 12.17 -18.40 11.13
N PHE A 608 11.88 -17.99 12.36
CA PHE A 608 12.09 -16.64 12.89
C PHE A 608 13.32 -16.64 13.80
N GLN A 609 14.27 -15.74 13.61
CA GLN A 609 15.42 -15.56 14.50
C GLN A 609 15.42 -14.14 15.03
N SER A 610 15.30 -13.98 16.35
CA SER A 610 15.32 -12.66 16.99
C SER A 610 16.75 -12.24 17.32
N THR A 611 17.12 -11.01 16.99
CA THR A 611 18.35 -10.37 17.47
C THR A 611 18.21 -9.83 18.90
N TYR A 612 16.99 -9.76 19.43
CA TYR A 612 16.72 -9.34 20.81
C TYR A 612 16.61 -10.53 21.76
N PRO A 613 17.17 -10.43 22.99
CA PRO A 613 17.15 -11.50 23.99
C PRO A 613 15.76 -11.78 24.59
N SER A 614 14.77 -10.93 24.34
CA SER A 614 13.37 -11.08 24.76
C SER A 614 12.42 -10.59 23.66
N CYS A 615 11.31 -11.33 23.46
CA CYS A 615 10.22 -10.97 22.54
C CYS A 615 8.90 -11.02 23.31
N LEU A 616 8.13 -9.94 23.27
CA LEU A 616 6.81 -9.85 23.89
C LEU A 616 5.74 -10.09 22.82
N VAL A 617 5.10 -11.26 22.83
CA VAL A 617 3.97 -11.52 21.95
C VAL A 617 2.69 -11.01 22.62
N SER A 618 2.22 -9.84 22.18
CA SER A 618 0.94 -9.28 22.61
C SER A 618 -0.10 -9.47 21.52
N PHE A 619 -1.20 -10.15 21.85
CA PHE A 619 -2.32 -10.33 20.94
C PHE A 619 -3.33 -9.20 21.16
N GLY A 620 -3.68 -8.47 20.10
CA GLY A 620 -4.74 -7.45 20.17
C GLY A 620 -6.09 -8.07 20.54
N GLU A 621 -7.01 -7.25 21.08
CA GLU A 621 -8.33 -7.71 21.57
C GLU A 621 -9.17 -8.44 20.51
N GLU A 622 -8.89 -8.27 19.21
CA GLU A 622 -9.59 -8.90 18.09
C GLU A 622 -8.85 -10.08 17.44
N ALA A 623 -7.68 -10.49 17.96
CA ALA A 623 -6.88 -11.57 17.37
C ALA A 623 -7.60 -12.93 17.49
N ALA A 624 -8.11 -13.46 16.37
CA ALA A 624 -8.77 -14.76 16.32
C ALA A 624 -7.74 -15.92 16.27
N ILE A 625 -7.22 -16.34 17.42
CA ILE A 625 -6.33 -17.51 17.51
C ILE A 625 -7.14 -18.80 17.32
N LYS A 626 -7.20 -19.30 16.07
CA LYS A 626 -8.03 -20.48 15.69
C LYS A 626 -7.32 -21.84 15.81
N LYS A 627 -6.02 -21.88 16.15
CA LYS A 627 -5.20 -23.12 16.21
C LYS A 627 -4.39 -23.21 17.52
N CYS A 628 -4.10 -24.43 17.97
CA CYS A 628 -3.20 -24.68 19.11
C CYS A 628 -1.77 -24.26 18.75
N MET A 629 -1.07 -23.59 19.66
CA MET A 629 0.36 -23.30 19.55
C MET A 629 1.13 -24.25 20.48
N ILE A 630 2.33 -24.68 20.11
CA ILE A 630 3.22 -25.44 20.99
C ILE A 630 4.48 -24.62 21.18
N ILE A 631 4.84 -24.39 22.44
CA ILE A 631 6.02 -23.64 22.84
C ILE A 631 7.09 -24.61 23.35
N GLN A 632 8.32 -24.66 22.83
CA GLN A 632 9.44 -25.32 23.51
C GLN A 632 10.27 -24.30 24.28
N ILE A 633 10.82 -24.69 25.42
CA ILE A 633 11.82 -23.91 26.15
C ILE A 633 12.88 -24.93 26.54
N ASP A 634 14.08 -24.75 25.99
CA ASP A 634 15.16 -25.74 26.04
C ASP A 634 14.70 -27.13 25.55
N ALA A 635 14.76 -28.15 26.41
CA ALA A 635 14.34 -29.52 26.10
C ALA A 635 12.86 -29.82 26.42
N VAL A 636 12.06 -28.83 26.85
CA VAL A 636 10.70 -29.04 27.35
C VAL A 636 9.68 -28.37 26.43
N SER A 637 8.67 -29.13 25.99
CA SER A 637 7.56 -28.62 25.17
C SER A 637 6.31 -28.31 26.01
N TYR A 638 5.64 -27.21 25.70
CA TYR A 638 4.42 -26.66 26.30
C TYR A 638 3.36 -26.49 25.21
N VAL A 639 2.07 -26.65 25.52
CA VAL A 639 0.98 -26.55 24.51
C VAL A 639 0.00 -25.45 24.92
N LEU A 640 -0.08 -24.40 24.11
CA LEU A 640 -1.08 -23.33 24.16
C LEU A 640 -2.33 -23.75 23.37
N CYS A 641 -3.38 -24.16 24.08
CA CYS A 641 -4.68 -24.40 23.46
C CYS A 641 -5.61 -23.20 23.66
N PRO A 642 -6.17 -22.60 22.60
CA PRO A 642 -7.29 -21.68 22.77
C PRO A 642 -8.50 -22.48 23.25
N VAL A 643 -8.83 -22.38 24.54
CA VAL A 643 -10.02 -23.00 25.13
C VAL A 643 -11.08 -21.92 25.35
N PRO A 644 -12.23 -21.98 24.65
CA PRO A 644 -13.33 -21.04 24.90
C PRO A 644 -13.80 -21.17 26.35
N LYS A 645 -14.28 -20.08 26.94
CA LYS A 645 -14.86 -20.06 28.28
C LYS A 645 -16.08 -21.00 28.29
N GLY A 646 -15.93 -22.18 28.89
CA GLY A 646 -16.94 -23.26 28.89
C GLY A 646 -16.91 -24.20 27.67
N GLY A 647 -15.93 -24.10 26.77
CA GLY A 647 -15.80 -24.94 25.59
C GLY A 647 -15.02 -26.24 25.82
N LYS A 648 -15.57 -27.38 25.37
CA LYS A 648 -14.82 -28.65 25.30
C LYS A 648 -13.89 -28.62 24.08
N CYS A 649 -12.59 -28.52 24.30
CA CYS A 649 -11.57 -28.68 23.27
C CYS A 649 -11.65 -30.09 22.64
N ARG A 650 -11.87 -30.22 21.32
CA ARG A 650 -11.91 -31.53 20.64
C ARG A 650 -10.52 -32.17 20.52
N THR A 651 -9.45 -31.38 20.54
CA THR A 651 -8.06 -31.85 20.52
C THR A 651 -7.57 -32.34 21.89
N HIS A 652 -8.23 -31.95 23.00
CA HIS A 652 -7.90 -32.41 24.36
C HIS A 652 -7.96 -33.95 24.50
N ALA A 653 -8.91 -34.61 23.85
CA ALA A 653 -9.15 -36.03 24.10
C ALA A 653 -8.05 -36.98 23.59
N ARG A 654 -7.15 -36.49 22.73
CA ARG A 654 -6.05 -37.26 22.12
C ARG A 654 -4.75 -37.23 22.91
N PHE A 655 -4.51 -36.19 23.73
CA PHE A 655 -3.29 -36.07 24.54
C PHE A 655 -3.32 -36.88 25.85
N TRP A 656 -4.50 -37.35 26.28
CA TRP A 656 -4.72 -37.95 27.60
C TRP A 656 -5.26 -39.38 27.54
N GLU A 657 -4.91 -40.16 26.50
CA GLU A 657 -5.37 -41.55 26.42
C GLU A 657 -4.78 -42.40 27.57
N GLY A 658 -5.69 -43.06 28.30
CA GLY A 658 -5.41 -43.85 29.49
C GLY A 658 -6.70 -44.14 30.28
N SER A 659 -6.62 -45.07 31.25
CA SER A 659 -7.77 -45.60 32.01
C SER A 659 -8.55 -44.57 32.85
N GLU A 660 -8.00 -43.37 33.05
CA GLU A 660 -8.59 -42.33 33.91
C GLU A 660 -9.13 -41.11 33.14
N LYS A 661 -9.25 -41.20 31.81
CA LYS A 661 -9.69 -40.12 30.90
C LYS A 661 -10.98 -39.42 31.36
N GLN A 662 -11.97 -40.18 31.82
CA GLN A 662 -13.26 -39.61 32.23
C GLN A 662 -13.16 -38.85 33.56
N LEU A 663 -12.36 -39.34 34.50
CA LEU A 663 -12.17 -38.75 35.81
C LEU A 663 -11.46 -37.38 35.75
N ARG A 664 -10.61 -37.20 34.72
CA ARG A 664 -9.81 -35.97 34.48
C ARG A 664 -10.57 -34.90 33.69
N LEU A 665 -11.64 -35.28 32.98
CA LEU A 665 -12.51 -34.38 32.22
C LEU A 665 -13.62 -33.74 33.08
N ASP A 666 -13.90 -34.32 34.25
CA ASP A 666 -15.00 -33.91 35.14
C ASP A 666 -14.54 -33.00 36.31
N VAL A 667 -13.31 -32.48 36.27
CA VAL A 667 -12.74 -31.64 37.35
C VAL A 667 -13.19 -30.18 37.22
N ASP A 668 -13.66 -29.60 38.32
CA ASP A 668 -13.94 -28.17 38.45
C ASP A 668 -12.62 -27.36 38.41
N PRO A 669 -12.42 -26.49 37.40
CA PRO A 669 -11.16 -25.78 37.18
C PRO A 669 -10.81 -24.76 38.28
N ASP A 670 -11.78 -24.34 39.11
CA ASP A 670 -11.56 -23.22 40.05
C ASP A 670 -11.09 -23.65 41.46
N GLN A 671 -11.24 -24.92 41.88
CA GLN A 671 -11.05 -25.29 43.29
C GLN A 671 -10.03 -26.38 43.64
N ALA A 672 -9.46 -27.11 42.68
CA ALA A 672 -8.66 -28.31 43.01
C ALA A 672 -7.37 -28.53 42.22
N TRP A 673 -6.89 -27.53 41.48
CA TRP A 673 -5.76 -27.72 40.56
C TRP A 673 -4.38 -27.84 41.23
N THR A 674 -4.17 -27.28 42.42
CA THR A 674 -2.82 -27.13 43.00
C THR A 674 -2.39 -28.20 44.01
N GLU A 675 -3.31 -28.81 44.79
CA GLU A 675 -2.90 -29.67 45.91
C GLU A 675 -2.86 -31.18 45.61
N ARG A 676 -3.72 -31.70 44.73
CA ARG A 676 -3.73 -33.14 44.39
C ARG A 676 -2.66 -33.53 43.37
N TRP A 677 -2.18 -32.58 42.57
CA TRP A 677 -1.06 -32.79 41.65
C TRP A 677 0.31 -32.83 42.38
N ARG A 678 0.39 -32.38 43.64
CA ARG A 678 1.63 -32.45 44.47
C ARG A 678 2.16 -33.87 44.66
N ALA A 679 1.30 -34.89 44.61
CA ALA A 679 1.68 -36.26 44.95
C ALA A 679 2.15 -37.10 43.75
N ASN A 680 1.93 -36.62 42.51
CA ASN A 680 2.12 -37.42 41.29
C ASN A 680 3.33 -36.99 40.45
N TYR A 681 4.05 -35.95 40.85
CA TYR A 681 5.33 -35.58 40.27
C TYR A 681 6.40 -35.94 41.30
N ASP A 682 7.15 -37.01 41.05
CA ASP A 682 8.31 -37.42 41.84
C ASP A 682 9.39 -36.32 41.77
N GLY A 683 9.26 -35.30 42.62
CA GLY A 683 10.28 -34.29 42.86
C GLY A 683 10.56 -33.29 41.73
N PHE A 684 9.92 -33.38 40.56
CA PHE A 684 10.17 -32.43 39.47
C PHE A 684 9.32 -31.17 39.60
N ARG A 685 9.85 -30.14 40.26
CA ARG A 685 9.39 -28.75 40.15
C ARG A 685 10.46 -27.92 39.43
N PRO A 686 10.17 -27.29 38.27
CA PRO A 686 10.91 -26.11 37.84
C PRO A 686 10.58 -24.95 38.80
N PRO A 687 11.56 -24.19 39.31
CA PRO A 687 11.30 -23.09 40.25
C PRO A 687 10.45 -21.96 39.61
N GLY A 688 9.47 -21.42 40.36
CA GLY A 688 8.59 -20.31 39.93
C GLY A 688 7.17 -20.37 40.51
N GLU A 689 6.46 -19.24 40.61
CA GLU A 689 5.01 -19.20 40.86
C GLU A 689 4.26 -19.36 39.52
N TRP A 690 3.07 -19.97 39.51
CA TRP A 690 2.34 -20.29 38.27
C TRP A 690 0.95 -19.68 38.32
N GLY A 691 0.53 -19.02 37.23
CA GLY A 691 -0.74 -18.30 37.17
C GLY A 691 -1.45 -18.46 35.82
N LEU A 692 -2.77 -18.28 35.84
CA LEU A 692 -3.58 -18.13 34.63
C LEU A 692 -3.74 -16.65 34.31
N ILE A 693 -3.34 -16.23 33.10
CA ILE A 693 -3.63 -14.88 32.61
C ILE A 693 -4.91 -14.93 31.81
N TYR A 694 -5.90 -14.16 32.27
CA TYR A 694 -7.14 -13.91 31.56
C TYR A 694 -7.04 -12.56 30.83
N SER A 695 -7.41 -12.52 29.55
CA SER A 695 -7.83 -11.26 28.95
C SER A 695 -9.20 -10.88 29.55
N LYS A 696 -9.36 -9.61 29.96
CA LYS A 696 -10.62 -9.13 30.58
C LYS A 696 -11.83 -9.19 29.62
N SER A 697 -11.59 -9.34 28.32
CA SER A 697 -12.58 -9.29 27.24
C SER A 697 -12.62 -10.55 26.36
N ALA A 698 -11.58 -11.41 26.36
CA ALA A 698 -11.57 -12.64 25.55
C ALA A 698 -12.07 -13.87 26.33
N GLN A 699 -12.81 -14.75 25.65
CA GLN A 699 -13.27 -16.04 26.20
C GLN A 699 -12.13 -17.09 26.34
N TYR A 700 -10.87 -16.69 26.48
CA TYR A 700 -9.71 -17.61 26.44
C TYR A 700 -8.70 -17.25 27.54
N GLY A 701 -8.00 -18.26 28.10
CA GLY A 701 -6.95 -18.09 29.11
C GLY A 701 -5.65 -18.81 28.73
N VAL A 702 -4.51 -18.27 29.16
CA VAL A 702 -3.17 -18.82 28.91
C VAL A 702 -2.47 -19.11 30.23
N MET A 703 -1.82 -20.28 30.35
CA MET A 703 -1.09 -20.71 31.55
C MET A 703 0.42 -20.44 31.40
N VAL A 704 1.01 -19.70 32.33
CA VAL A 704 2.43 -19.32 32.30
C VAL A 704 3.03 -19.29 33.72
N ALA A 705 4.34 -19.54 33.82
CA ALA A 705 5.11 -19.32 35.05
C ALA A 705 5.44 -17.82 35.18
N THR A 706 5.29 -17.27 36.38
CA THR A 706 5.42 -15.84 36.68
C THR A 706 6.23 -15.61 37.96
N THR A 707 6.97 -14.51 38.04
CA THR A 707 7.46 -13.97 39.32
C THR A 707 6.73 -12.67 39.63
N GLU A 708 6.16 -12.54 40.81
CA GLU A 708 5.50 -11.32 41.27
C GLU A 708 6.53 -10.23 41.56
N PHE A 709 6.38 -9.05 40.94
CA PHE A 709 7.04 -7.83 41.39
C PHE A 709 6.00 -6.93 42.08
N ALA A 710 6.17 -6.73 43.38
CA ALA A 710 5.34 -5.82 44.17
C ALA A 710 6.15 -4.54 44.46
N ASP A 711 5.74 -3.41 43.89
CA ASP A 711 6.06 -2.09 44.46
C ASP A 711 4.80 -1.54 45.14
N LYS A 712 4.90 -1.22 46.43
CA LYS A 712 3.85 -0.61 47.26
C LYS A 712 2.49 -1.31 47.22
N GLY A 713 2.48 -2.64 47.25
CA GLY A 713 1.24 -3.42 47.43
C GLY A 713 0.27 -3.40 46.25
N LYS A 714 0.74 -3.04 45.05
CA LYS A 714 0.03 -3.29 43.80
C LYS A 714 0.88 -4.23 42.94
N THR A 715 0.26 -5.29 42.43
CA THR A 715 0.80 -6.12 41.35
C THR A 715 0.77 -5.28 40.08
N ILE A 716 1.93 -4.94 39.50
CA ILE A 716 1.99 -3.99 38.37
C ILE A 716 2.16 -4.73 37.03
N TYR A 717 2.95 -5.80 36.94
CA TYR A 717 3.02 -6.73 35.78
C TYR A 717 3.62 -8.09 36.22
N THR A 718 3.40 -9.14 35.42
CA THR A 718 4.15 -10.41 35.47
C THR A 718 5.15 -10.46 34.32
N GLU A 719 6.44 -10.55 34.63
CA GLU A 719 7.50 -10.79 33.65
C GLU A 719 7.54 -12.29 33.32
N LEU A 720 7.55 -12.65 32.03
CA LEU A 720 7.73 -14.05 31.60
C LEU A 720 9.22 -14.39 31.79
N VAL A 721 9.53 -15.30 32.70
CA VAL A 721 10.93 -15.70 32.94
C VAL A 721 11.32 -16.76 31.90
N GLY A 722 11.95 -16.33 30.81
CA GLY A 722 12.56 -17.21 29.81
C GLY A 722 12.22 -16.91 28.35
N GLN A 723 13.04 -17.43 27.44
CA GLN A 723 12.87 -17.31 25.98
C GLN A 723 11.83 -18.33 25.47
N VAL A 724 10.89 -17.88 24.62
CA VAL A 724 9.65 -18.56 24.15
C VAL A 724 9.75 -19.30 22.78
N TYR A 725 10.11 -20.59 22.69
CA TYR A 725 10.27 -21.26 21.37
C TYR A 725 8.99 -21.76 20.74
N MET A 726 8.73 -21.55 19.45
CA MET A 726 7.50 -21.99 18.73
C MET A 726 7.76 -23.24 17.88
N TYR A 727 6.86 -24.23 17.89
CA TYR A 727 6.92 -25.39 16.99
C TYR A 727 5.55 -25.74 16.41
N GLU A 728 5.50 -25.97 15.09
CA GLU A 728 4.51 -26.84 14.46
C GLU A 728 5.16 -28.23 14.24
N ILE A 729 4.62 -29.30 14.83
CA ILE A 729 5.02 -30.65 14.45
C ILE A 729 4.16 -31.06 13.26
N ARG A 730 4.70 -30.87 12.05
CA ARG A 730 4.35 -31.66 10.88
C ARG A 730 5.62 -32.30 10.36
N THR A 731 5.68 -33.62 10.39
CA THR A 731 6.70 -34.35 9.66
C THR A 731 6.53 -34.05 8.17
N LEU A 732 7.63 -34.01 7.42
CA LEU A 732 7.70 -33.76 5.97
C LEU A 732 6.71 -34.61 5.13
N HIS A 733 6.12 -35.63 5.72
CA HIS A 733 5.26 -36.61 5.07
C HIS A 733 3.80 -36.62 5.55
N ALA A 734 3.39 -35.71 6.43
CA ALA A 734 1.99 -35.59 6.85
C ALA A 734 1.05 -35.22 5.67
N SER A 735 1.58 -34.56 4.65
CA SER A 735 0.91 -34.27 3.37
C SER A 735 0.68 -35.51 2.50
N VAL A 736 1.54 -36.54 2.59
CA VAL A 736 1.43 -37.80 1.84
C VAL A 736 0.22 -38.62 2.32
N VAL A 737 -0.08 -38.57 3.62
CA VAL A 737 -1.23 -39.27 4.23
C VAL A 737 -2.56 -38.56 3.95
N ALA A 738 -2.53 -37.26 3.63
CA ALA A 738 -3.72 -36.44 3.37
C ALA A 738 -4.28 -36.56 1.94
N GLY A 739 -3.75 -37.45 1.09
CA GLY A 739 -4.38 -37.84 -0.18
C GLY A 739 -4.23 -36.84 -1.34
N VAL A 740 -3.30 -35.89 -1.26
CA VAL A 740 -3.04 -34.95 -2.37
C VAL A 740 -2.09 -35.60 -3.38
N ASN A 741 -2.71 -36.17 -4.43
CA ASN A 741 -2.19 -36.66 -5.72
C ASN A 741 -0.69 -37.03 -5.82
N LYS A 742 -0.40 -38.34 -5.86
CA LYS A 742 0.95 -38.92 -6.08
C LYS A 742 1.64 -38.46 -7.38
N GLU A 743 0.88 -38.18 -8.44
CA GLU A 743 1.43 -37.69 -9.72
C GLU A 743 2.07 -36.30 -9.61
N MET A 744 1.64 -35.48 -8.65
CA MET A 744 2.08 -34.09 -8.49
C MET A 744 3.48 -33.98 -7.85
N TRP A 745 3.79 -34.85 -6.88
CA TRP A 745 5.09 -34.85 -6.19
C TRP A 745 6.23 -35.32 -7.09
N GLY A 746 5.95 -36.26 -8.01
CA GLY A 746 6.89 -36.68 -9.03
C GLY A 746 7.28 -35.56 -10.01
N GLN A 747 6.36 -34.63 -10.31
CA GLN A 747 6.64 -33.48 -11.19
C GLN A 747 7.53 -32.41 -10.54
N LEU A 748 7.56 -32.35 -9.21
CA LEU A 748 8.41 -31.43 -8.43
C LEU A 748 9.78 -32.03 -8.05
N GLY A 749 10.10 -33.24 -8.53
CA GLY A 749 11.38 -33.91 -8.27
C GLY A 749 11.53 -34.49 -6.85
N ILE A 750 10.42 -34.66 -6.13
CA ILE A 750 10.39 -35.18 -4.76
C ILE A 750 10.17 -36.71 -4.84
N PRO A 751 11.01 -37.54 -4.18
CA PRO A 751 10.98 -38.99 -4.35
C PRO A 751 9.66 -39.63 -3.87
N ASP A 752 9.17 -40.59 -4.66
CA ASP A 752 7.95 -41.37 -4.40
C ASP A 752 8.20 -42.34 -3.24
N MET A 753 7.58 -42.13 -2.08
CA MET A 753 7.80 -42.96 -0.88
C MET A 753 6.58 -43.82 -0.53
N ASP A 754 6.85 -45.06 -0.12
CA ASP A 754 5.86 -46.00 0.44
C ASP A 754 5.31 -45.50 1.79
N GLU A 755 3.99 -45.53 1.93
CA GLU A 755 3.25 -45.04 3.10
C GLU A 755 3.64 -45.77 4.41
N GLN A 756 4.03 -47.05 4.34
CA GLN A 756 4.52 -47.78 5.51
C GLN A 756 5.93 -47.34 5.93
N SER A 757 6.81 -47.14 4.96
CA SER A 757 8.18 -46.65 5.20
C SER A 757 8.18 -45.24 5.81
N VAL A 758 7.31 -44.36 5.31
CA VAL A 758 7.08 -43.00 5.84
C VAL A 758 6.63 -43.03 7.31
N ARG A 759 5.67 -43.88 7.66
CA ARG A 759 5.18 -44.01 9.04
C ARG A 759 6.24 -44.57 9.98
N ALA A 760 7.03 -45.53 9.52
CA ALA A 760 8.11 -46.12 10.32
C ALA A 760 9.26 -45.12 10.59
N GLU A 761 9.57 -44.26 9.62
CA GLU A 761 10.61 -43.22 9.76
C GLU A 761 10.16 -42.09 10.70
N GLN A 762 8.87 -41.71 10.64
CA GLN A 762 8.26 -40.78 11.58
C GLN A 762 8.30 -41.31 13.03
N GLU A 763 7.88 -42.55 13.27
CA GLU A 763 7.91 -43.16 14.61
C GLU A 763 9.35 -43.32 15.15
N LYS A 764 10.32 -43.51 14.26
CA LYS A 764 11.74 -43.60 14.62
C LYS A 764 12.31 -42.24 15.03
N ALA A 765 12.05 -41.19 14.26
CA ALA A 765 12.53 -39.83 14.54
C ALA A 765 11.92 -39.27 15.84
N GLU A 766 10.64 -39.54 16.11
CA GLU A 766 9.96 -39.15 17.34
C GLU A 766 10.52 -39.87 18.59
N ARG A 767 10.96 -41.14 18.44
CA ARG A 767 11.57 -41.92 19.53
C ARG A 767 13.04 -41.55 19.79
N GLU A 768 13.82 -41.24 18.75
CA GLU A 768 15.23 -40.84 18.89
C GLU A 768 15.39 -39.47 19.55
N LEU A 769 14.42 -38.57 19.39
CA LEU A 769 14.43 -37.24 20.01
C LEU A 769 14.23 -37.24 21.53
N LEU A 770 13.66 -38.33 22.07
CA LEU A 770 13.19 -38.44 23.46
C LEU A 770 13.90 -39.53 24.27
N ALA A 771 14.96 -40.14 23.73
CA ALA A 771 15.67 -41.23 24.40
C ALA A 771 16.70 -40.73 25.44
N GLU A 772 16.67 -41.31 26.64
CA GLU A 772 17.65 -41.07 27.70
C GLU A 772 19.07 -41.48 27.27
N GLY A 773 20.03 -40.56 27.39
CA GLY A 773 21.46 -40.79 27.10
C GLY A 773 22.11 -39.81 26.13
N HIS A 774 21.33 -38.94 25.47
CA HIS A 774 21.84 -37.93 24.53
C HIS A 774 21.94 -36.50 25.08
N TYR A 775 21.69 -36.29 26.38
CA TYR A 775 21.93 -35.02 27.05
C TYR A 775 22.67 -35.21 28.38
N THR A 776 23.58 -34.28 28.69
CA THR A 776 24.23 -34.18 30.00
C THR A 776 23.82 -32.85 30.63
N PRO A 777 23.33 -32.82 31.87
CA PRO A 777 22.98 -31.57 32.54
C PRO A 777 24.25 -30.78 32.84
N VAL A 778 24.33 -29.56 32.30
CA VAL A 778 25.34 -28.56 32.66
C VAL A 778 24.68 -27.56 33.60
N ASN A 779 25.21 -27.42 34.81
CA ASN A 779 24.85 -26.31 35.70
C ASN A 779 25.51 -25.03 35.17
N CYS A 780 24.70 -24.09 34.69
CA CYS A 780 25.17 -22.74 34.38
C CYS A 780 24.59 -21.74 35.37
N ASP A 781 25.50 -21.12 36.13
CA ASP A 781 25.27 -19.80 36.71
C ASP A 781 25.07 -18.77 35.58
N TRP A 782 24.12 -17.88 35.79
CA TRP A 782 23.57 -16.91 34.85
C TRP A 782 24.58 -16.14 33.99
N ARG A 783 24.36 -16.18 32.66
CA ARG A 783 24.33 -15.06 31.70
C ARG A 783 24.02 -15.63 30.29
N LEU A 784 22.84 -15.36 29.74
CA LEU A 784 22.57 -15.63 28.32
C LEU A 784 22.86 -14.37 27.51
N ASN A 785 23.89 -14.45 26.68
CA ASN A 785 24.36 -13.43 25.75
C ASN A 785 24.02 -13.80 24.28
N GLU A 786 23.06 -14.68 24.03
CA GLU A 786 22.87 -15.26 22.68
C GLU A 786 21.43 -15.19 22.15
N THR A 787 21.36 -15.05 20.82
CA THR A 787 20.19 -14.96 19.93
C THR A 787 19.36 -16.23 19.86
N ILE A 788 18.07 -16.08 19.55
CA ILE A 788 17.05 -17.14 19.62
C ILE A 788 16.46 -17.45 18.24
N THR A 789 16.24 -18.73 17.91
CA THR A 789 15.63 -19.19 16.64
C THR A 789 14.35 -20.01 16.85
N TRP A 790 13.25 -19.71 16.15
CA TRP A 790 11.90 -20.34 16.21
C TRP A 790 11.41 -20.80 14.81
N CYS A 791 10.44 -21.72 14.64
CA CYS A 791 9.80 -22.01 13.34
C CYS A 791 8.26 -22.09 13.39
N VAL A 792 7.57 -21.48 12.42
CA VAL A 792 6.10 -21.52 12.24
C VAL A 792 5.77 -22.13 10.88
N GLY A 793 5.03 -23.25 10.89
CA GLY A 793 4.56 -23.99 9.71
C GLY A 793 3.07 -23.81 9.42
#